data_AF-A0A9W7XGJ8-F1
#
_entry.id   AF-A0A9W7XGJ8-F1
#
_cell.length_a   1.000
_cell.length_b   1.000
_cell.length_c   1.000
_cell.angle_alpha   90.00
_cell.angle_beta   90.00
_cell.angle_gamma   90.00
#
_symmetry.space_group_name_H-M   'P 1'
#
loop_
_entity.id
_entity.type
_entity.pdbx_description
1 polymer ?
#
loop_
_entity_poly.entity_id
_entity_poly.type
_entity_poly.pdbx_seq_one_letter_code
_entity_poly.pdbx_strand_id
1 'polypeptide(L)'
;MDIDTPVTETFGDQIHTKRQRTNSFGTNSISAAKIKATLDIPKWQAVSENAFNGIVSIRFYMPMSFDGESSLCSEATGFIVDAERGIILTNRHVVGSGPFVGEAIMHDHEEVSVKAIYRDPIHDFGFLQFDPSQVKYMKLAEIKLAPENARVGIDVRVIGNDAGEKLSILNGSISRIDRNAPAYGQITYNDLNTFYLQAASSLSGGSSGSPVIDINGDAVGLQAGGRCEEATNFFLPLDRVKRALELIQKGKPIPRGTIQAEFIYETFDEIRRMGLPEDIETMVRKVCPDSVGMLITLTTLPEGPSNSAGLEPGDVLLRVNGEVVTHFVILEKFMDDNVGGTLSIEVIRNSEVVKFTVSVDDMHALTPSKYVVYGSSVVHNFAYQMAYSCNLPVRGVFVADATDLLQSIPKIQGVIIERIDGKPVSNISDFVNVMKTIPDHSQVPVDFFSIANIHERQTHTLFVEHQWQKMKVYTRNDNTGYWDCERITDFTKAREISPVDAKFPVMLNNNAGKAAKVSRSIAMVRCMIPVGIEGYGGSPKTGLGVVVDAEKGLVVVSQQAVPTSICEPTITIANSNTIPAKLRFLHPTQNFAILQYDPKHIGKSDLCQVDISSIPLKPGDHTQMVTQSIYGDTLCIDTVVTSTFPMKINRSNFPRWRSINCETLALDTPQAKDYLFGVLADDEGCAQALWAAYITNSDKSYSYAAMPIQAIVPVLDMLKRDEEPRLRSLNIELVMTSLAQAVNAGLSHKRLEEYQQTESSRNVMFRIVGVEALSNASGVLKELDIIISINGKPMKAFEDLDVQYTHDELDIVVLRHKKELALKVKTTECSRNTDKIVFWAGATIQAPYKAVLQQSRTVPSGVCYANICNGSPAKMYGLQSAFWITHVNGKSTPDLDTFERVVRSCPDNSYVRVKGMSFELTPVVLNIKMCYHYFPTTSLVRDSSAENGWRSSVICEPKAKEQNGC
;
A
#
# COMPACT_ATOMS: atom_id res chain seq x y z
N MET A 1 -27.92 -25.58 -17.73
CA MET A 1 -27.87 -27.03 -18.00
C MET A 1 -27.45 -27.69 -16.72
N ASP A 2 -28.37 -28.47 -16.21
CA ASP A 2 -28.41 -29.21 -14.93
C ASP A 2 -27.16 -30.11 -14.74
N ILE A 3 -26.76 -30.54 -13.54
CA ILE A 3 -27.50 -31.44 -12.64
C ILE A 3 -26.93 -31.36 -11.19
N ASP A 4 -27.85 -31.14 -10.24
CA ASP A 4 -27.86 -31.43 -8.78
C ASP A 4 -27.63 -32.95 -8.49
N THR A 5 -27.06 -33.49 -7.40
CA THR A 5 -27.31 -33.37 -5.94
C THR A 5 -26.43 -34.46 -5.23
N PRO A 6 -26.33 -34.47 -3.88
CA PRO A 6 -25.37 -35.23 -3.06
C PRO A 6 -25.95 -36.49 -2.40
N VAL A 7 -25.11 -37.37 -1.81
CA VAL A 7 -25.55 -38.40 -0.84
C VAL A 7 -24.50 -38.68 0.26
N THR A 8 -24.98 -38.64 1.49
CA THR A 8 -24.47 -39.09 2.80
C THR A 8 -24.34 -40.62 2.93
N GLU A 9 -23.42 -41.16 3.75
CA GLU A 9 -23.58 -42.47 4.46
C GLU A 9 -22.43 -42.64 5.50
N THR A 10 -22.71 -42.57 6.80
CA THR A 10 -23.00 -43.64 7.80
C THR A 10 -21.81 -44.46 8.31
N PHE A 11 -21.66 -44.42 9.65
CA PHE A 11 -20.84 -45.28 10.49
C PHE A 11 -21.34 -46.74 10.47
N GLY A 12 -20.39 -47.69 10.48
CA GLY A 12 -20.64 -49.10 10.73
C GLY A 12 -19.47 -49.75 11.49
N ASP A 13 -19.75 -50.20 12.71
CA ASP A 13 -18.88 -51.04 13.54
C ASP A 13 -18.70 -52.44 12.92
N GLN A 14 -17.48 -52.98 12.99
CA GLN A 14 -17.27 -54.44 13.00
C GLN A 14 -16.18 -54.85 14.00
N ILE A 15 -16.59 -55.78 14.86
CA ILE A 15 -15.80 -56.52 15.87
C ILE A 15 -15.30 -57.83 15.24
N HIS A 16 -14.05 -58.21 15.52
CA HIS A 16 -13.49 -59.57 15.73
C HIS A 16 -11.99 -59.57 15.34
N THR A 17 -11.02 -60.25 15.97
CA THR A 17 -10.97 -61.27 17.02
C THR A 17 -9.53 -61.31 17.58
N LYS A 18 -9.39 -61.63 18.87
CA LYS A 18 -8.11 -61.91 19.54
C LYS A 18 -7.40 -63.15 18.95
N ARG A 19 -6.10 -63.04 18.72
CA ARG A 19 -5.16 -64.18 18.82
C ARG A 19 -4.00 -63.80 19.73
N GLN A 20 -3.98 -64.42 20.92
CA GLN A 20 -2.81 -64.46 21.80
C GLN A 20 -1.74 -65.35 21.15
N ARG A 21 -0.53 -64.81 20.99
CA ARG A 21 0.70 -65.60 20.97
C ARG A 21 1.55 -65.14 22.13
N THR A 22 1.71 -66.03 23.10
CA THR A 22 2.77 -65.99 24.10
C THR A 22 4.11 -66.26 23.40
N ASN A 23 5.10 -65.40 23.60
CA ASN A 23 6.49 -65.84 23.73
C ASN A 23 7.28 -64.85 24.59
N SER A 24 8.07 -65.46 25.45
CA SER A 24 8.79 -64.97 26.62
C SER A 24 10.07 -64.20 26.27
N PHE A 25 10.30 -63.14 27.07
CA PHE A 25 11.58 -62.61 27.56
C PHE A 25 12.73 -62.36 26.56
N GLY A 26 12.87 -61.07 26.22
CA GLY A 26 14.14 -60.39 26.00
C GLY A 26 14.18 -59.12 26.86
N THR A 27 14.15 -59.27 28.18
CA THR A 27 14.30 -58.16 29.13
C THR A 27 15.79 -57.86 29.29
N ASN A 28 16.26 -56.73 28.75
CA ASN A 28 17.31 -55.90 29.36
C ASN A 28 17.63 -54.59 28.59
N SER A 29 16.95 -54.26 27.49
CA SER A 29 17.11 -52.94 26.82
C SER A 29 15.93 -51.97 27.00
N ILE A 30 14.79 -52.45 27.51
CA ILE A 30 13.55 -51.64 27.61
C ILE A 30 13.47 -50.83 28.93
N SER A 31 14.30 -51.13 29.94
CA SER A 31 14.27 -50.39 31.21
C SER A 31 15.04 -49.07 31.16
N ALA A 32 16.23 -49.02 30.54
CA ALA A 32 17.06 -47.82 30.54
C ALA A 32 16.43 -46.66 29.75
N ALA A 33 15.83 -46.93 28.58
CA ALA A 33 15.17 -45.91 27.77
C ALA A 33 13.88 -45.38 28.42
N LYS A 34 13.07 -46.26 29.04
CA LYS A 34 11.89 -45.83 29.81
C LYS A 34 12.27 -45.06 31.08
N ILE A 35 13.30 -45.50 31.80
CA ILE A 35 13.80 -44.82 33.01
C ILE A 35 14.37 -43.44 32.64
N LYS A 36 15.16 -43.35 31.56
CA LYS A 36 15.69 -42.07 31.03
C LYS A 36 14.57 -41.13 30.60
N ALA A 37 13.59 -41.61 29.83
CA ALA A 37 12.43 -40.82 29.44
C ALA A 37 11.57 -40.35 30.64
N THR A 38 11.52 -41.11 31.73
CA THR A 38 10.78 -40.73 32.96
C THR A 38 11.57 -39.69 33.80
N LEU A 39 12.90 -39.73 33.77
CA LEU A 39 13.80 -38.76 34.43
C LEU A 39 13.93 -37.44 33.65
N ASP A 40 13.79 -37.48 32.32
CA ASP A 40 13.92 -36.31 31.46
C ASP A 40 12.69 -35.38 31.51
N ILE A 41 11.50 -35.90 31.86
CA ILE A 41 10.27 -35.07 31.94
C ILE A 41 10.37 -33.96 33.01
N PRO A 42 10.74 -34.25 34.28
CA PRO A 42 10.97 -33.20 35.27
C PRO A 42 12.08 -32.22 34.87
N LYS A 43 13.13 -32.71 34.19
CA LYS A 43 14.24 -31.86 33.73
C LYS A 43 13.79 -30.89 32.63
N TRP A 44 13.03 -31.37 31.65
CA TRP A 44 12.46 -30.52 30.59
C TRP A 44 11.48 -29.47 31.14
N GLN A 45 10.68 -29.81 32.15
CA GLN A 45 9.81 -28.83 32.83
C GLN A 45 10.63 -27.72 33.47
N ALA A 46 11.63 -28.06 34.30
CA ALA A 46 12.48 -27.08 34.97
C ALA A 46 13.29 -26.20 33.98
N VAL A 47 13.80 -26.80 32.90
CA VAL A 47 14.51 -26.07 31.83
C VAL A 47 13.57 -25.12 31.10
N SER A 48 12.36 -25.56 30.76
CA SER A 48 11.38 -24.70 30.06
C SER A 48 10.94 -23.52 30.93
N GLU A 49 10.70 -23.75 32.23
CA GLU A 49 10.35 -22.69 33.20
C GLU A 49 11.44 -21.62 33.30
N ASN A 50 12.70 -22.02 33.32
CA ASN A 50 13.81 -21.07 33.32
C ASN A 50 13.96 -20.33 31.98
N ALA A 51 13.74 -21.02 30.86
CA ALA A 51 13.85 -20.46 29.52
C ALA A 51 12.76 -19.41 29.23
N PHE A 52 11.56 -19.53 29.81
CA PHE A 52 10.48 -18.54 29.64
C PHE A 52 10.94 -17.12 29.98
N ASN A 53 11.79 -16.97 31.00
CA ASN A 53 12.27 -15.67 31.40
C ASN A 53 13.30 -15.05 30.45
N GLY A 54 13.79 -15.82 29.49
CA GLY A 54 14.69 -15.37 28.43
C GLY A 54 13.97 -15.17 27.10
N ILE A 55 12.66 -15.46 26.99
CA ILE A 55 11.90 -15.39 25.75
C ILE A 55 11.01 -14.15 25.79
N VAL A 56 10.96 -13.43 24.66
CA VAL A 56 10.22 -12.17 24.54
C VAL A 56 9.34 -12.18 23.29
N SER A 57 8.17 -11.53 23.39
CA SER A 57 7.38 -11.18 22.21
C SER A 57 7.91 -9.88 21.63
N ILE A 58 8.16 -9.84 20.33
CA ILE A 58 8.56 -8.61 19.64
C ILE A 58 7.35 -8.09 18.89
N ARG A 59 6.82 -6.94 19.29
CA ARG A 59 5.73 -6.25 18.60
C ARG A 59 6.30 -5.07 17.84
N PHE A 60 6.14 -5.01 16.52
CA PHE A 60 6.85 -4.04 15.70
C PHE A 60 6.08 -3.61 14.45
N TYR A 61 6.57 -2.54 13.83
CA TYR A 61 6.15 -2.10 12.50
C TYR A 61 7.34 -1.60 11.68
N MET A 62 7.22 -1.74 10.37
CA MET A 62 8.17 -1.25 9.38
C MET A 62 7.52 -0.06 8.64
N PRO A 63 7.92 1.19 8.92
CA PRO A 63 7.29 2.39 8.36
C PRO A 63 7.29 2.51 6.84
N MET A 64 8.23 1.88 6.16
CA MET A 64 8.45 2.04 4.72
C MET A 64 8.78 0.70 4.09
N SER A 65 8.36 0.49 2.84
CA SER A 65 8.78 -0.64 2.02
C SER A 65 10.26 -0.48 1.63
N PHE A 66 11.07 -1.52 1.78
CA PHE A 66 12.52 -1.46 1.61
C PHE A 66 13.11 -2.84 1.33
N ASP A 67 14.07 -2.94 0.39
CA ASP A 67 14.83 -4.17 0.09
C ASP A 67 13.91 -5.39 -0.14
N GLY A 68 12.86 -5.20 -0.95
CA GLY A 68 11.86 -6.23 -1.28
C GLY A 68 10.80 -6.49 -0.19
N GLU A 69 10.97 -5.94 1.01
CA GLU A 69 9.99 -6.03 2.10
C GLU A 69 8.98 -4.88 2.01
N SER A 70 7.69 -5.16 2.26
CA SER A 70 6.63 -4.14 2.28
C SER A 70 6.47 -3.53 3.67
N SER A 71 5.98 -2.29 3.76
CA SER A 71 5.55 -1.72 5.04
C SER A 71 4.47 -2.59 5.72
N LEU A 72 4.65 -2.91 7.00
CA LEU A 72 3.77 -3.83 7.73
C LEU A 72 3.79 -3.61 9.24
N CYS A 73 2.82 -4.18 9.94
CA CYS A 73 2.80 -4.32 11.40
C CYS A 73 2.70 -5.81 11.73
N SER A 74 3.54 -6.30 12.63
CA SER A 74 3.58 -7.72 12.98
C SER A 74 4.04 -7.94 14.42
N GLU A 75 3.91 -9.19 14.84
CA GLU A 75 4.48 -9.73 16.06
C GLU A 75 5.35 -10.95 15.72
N ALA A 76 6.38 -11.20 16.54
CA ALA A 76 7.29 -12.32 16.40
C ALA A 76 7.88 -12.72 17.77
N THR A 77 8.72 -13.75 17.79
CA THR A 77 9.47 -14.15 18.99
C THR A 77 10.93 -13.70 18.90
N GLY A 78 11.53 -13.40 20.03
CA GLY A 78 12.97 -13.36 20.19
C GLY A 78 13.37 -13.92 21.55
N PHE A 79 14.68 -14.01 21.78
CA PHE A 79 15.20 -14.41 23.10
C PHE A 79 16.48 -13.70 23.47
N ILE A 80 16.68 -13.52 24.78
CA ILE A 80 17.78 -12.77 25.38
C ILE A 80 19.05 -13.63 25.35
N VAL A 81 20.08 -13.10 24.71
CA VAL A 81 21.41 -13.75 24.56
C VAL A 81 22.51 -13.00 25.31
N ASP A 82 22.21 -11.82 25.85
CA ASP A 82 23.07 -11.07 26.78
C ASP A 82 22.16 -10.23 27.68
N ALA A 83 21.95 -10.68 28.91
CA ALA A 83 21.03 -10.02 29.83
C ALA A 83 21.59 -8.70 30.39
N GLU A 84 22.92 -8.57 30.48
CA GLU A 84 23.59 -7.36 31.00
C GLU A 84 23.51 -6.20 30.01
N ARG A 85 23.64 -6.49 28.72
CA ARG A 85 23.56 -5.50 27.64
C ARG A 85 22.17 -5.38 27.01
N GLY A 86 21.23 -6.24 27.40
CA GLY A 86 19.87 -6.29 26.88
C GLY A 86 19.80 -6.69 25.41
N ILE A 87 20.58 -7.70 24.98
CA ILE A 87 20.62 -8.13 23.57
C ILE A 87 19.64 -9.29 23.36
N ILE A 88 18.77 -9.11 22.37
CA ILE A 88 17.79 -10.11 21.91
C ILE A 88 18.20 -10.61 20.53
N LEU A 89 18.20 -11.93 20.34
CA LEU A 89 18.33 -12.59 19.06
C LEU A 89 16.93 -12.91 18.49
N THR A 90 16.75 -12.65 17.19
CA THR A 90 15.55 -13.03 16.43
C THR A 90 15.93 -13.18 14.94
N ASN A 91 14.95 -13.45 14.07
CA ASN A 91 15.19 -13.53 12.63
C ASN A 91 15.44 -12.15 12.00
N ARG A 92 16.09 -12.12 10.83
CA ARG A 92 16.35 -10.88 10.08
C ARG A 92 15.04 -10.24 9.63
N HIS A 93 14.09 -11.03 9.13
CA HIS A 93 12.78 -10.52 8.70
C HIS A 93 11.93 -9.92 9.85
N VAL A 94 12.27 -10.22 11.11
CA VAL A 94 11.67 -9.59 12.30
C VAL A 94 12.32 -8.24 12.57
N VAL A 95 13.66 -8.16 12.48
CA VAL A 95 14.40 -6.90 12.62
C VAL A 95 14.14 -5.96 11.43
N GLY A 96 13.79 -6.52 10.28
CA GLY A 96 13.54 -5.83 9.02
C GLY A 96 14.80 -5.32 8.34
N SER A 97 14.82 -5.36 7.02
CA SER A 97 15.90 -4.78 6.21
C SER A 97 15.94 -3.24 6.27
N GLY A 98 14.77 -2.62 6.43
CA GLY A 98 14.55 -1.17 6.38
C GLY A 98 14.40 -0.49 7.75
N PRO A 99 13.67 0.64 7.79
CA PRO A 99 13.24 1.28 9.03
C PRO A 99 12.43 0.33 9.90
N PHE A 100 12.78 0.28 11.20
CA PHE A 100 12.16 -0.58 12.19
C PHE A 100 11.78 0.23 13.42
N VAL A 101 10.61 -0.03 13.97
CA VAL A 101 10.21 0.43 15.31
C VAL A 101 9.52 -0.72 16.02
N GLY A 102 9.99 -1.07 17.22
CA GLY A 102 9.42 -2.18 17.97
C GLY A 102 9.56 -2.07 19.48
N GLU A 103 8.89 -3.00 20.14
CA GLU A 103 8.86 -3.20 21.57
C GLU A 103 9.06 -4.69 21.88
N ALA A 104 9.83 -5.00 22.90
CA ALA A 104 9.86 -6.33 23.50
C ALA A 104 8.88 -6.37 24.66
N ILE A 105 7.99 -7.37 24.64
CA ILE A 105 7.04 -7.69 25.69
C ILE A 105 7.62 -8.88 26.45
N MET A 106 7.99 -8.64 27.70
CA MET A 106 8.57 -9.63 28.61
C MET A 106 7.51 -10.67 29.02
N HIS A 107 7.95 -11.77 29.65
CA HIS A 107 7.05 -12.84 30.07
C HIS A 107 5.99 -12.38 31.09
N ASP A 108 6.33 -11.39 31.93
CA ASP A 108 5.41 -10.76 32.88
C ASP A 108 4.59 -9.59 32.27
N HIS A 109 4.69 -9.40 30.95
CA HIS A 109 4.08 -8.32 30.17
C HIS A 109 4.65 -6.91 30.44
N GLU A 110 5.86 -6.78 31.01
CA GLU A 110 6.60 -5.52 30.93
C GLU A 110 6.98 -5.20 29.47
N GLU A 111 6.65 -3.99 29.00
CA GLU A 111 6.97 -3.54 27.65
C GLU A 111 8.20 -2.63 27.68
N VAL A 112 9.21 -2.95 26.87
CA VAL A 112 10.42 -2.13 26.69
C VAL A 112 10.65 -1.81 25.22
N SER A 113 11.09 -0.59 24.93
CA SER A 113 11.46 -0.21 23.56
C SER A 113 12.73 -0.94 23.13
N VAL A 114 12.74 -1.43 21.88
CA VAL A 114 13.91 -2.09 21.28
C VAL A 114 14.41 -1.31 20.07
N LYS A 115 15.72 -1.37 19.83
CA LYS A 115 16.36 -0.87 18.61
C LYS A 115 17.09 -1.99 17.89
N ALA A 116 17.07 -1.95 16.56
CA ALA A 116 17.87 -2.85 15.74
C ALA A 116 19.35 -2.44 15.81
N ILE A 117 20.21 -3.33 16.31
CA ILE A 117 21.67 -3.09 16.40
C ILE A 117 22.46 -3.88 15.35
N TYR A 118 21.90 -4.95 14.81
CA TYR A 118 22.50 -5.71 13.72
C TYR A 118 21.45 -6.49 12.93
N ARG A 119 21.70 -6.63 11.64
CA ARG A 119 20.90 -7.41 10.69
C ARG A 119 21.90 -8.04 9.74
N ASP A 120 21.91 -9.37 9.63
CA ASP A 120 22.81 -9.99 8.66
C ASP A 120 22.31 -9.68 7.23
N PRO A 121 23.21 -9.35 6.29
CA PRO A 121 22.82 -9.14 4.90
C PRO A 121 22.27 -10.38 4.18
N ILE A 122 22.64 -11.59 4.63
CA ILE A 122 22.44 -12.83 3.88
C ILE A 122 21.69 -13.90 4.65
N HIS A 123 21.88 -13.98 5.98
CA HIS A 123 21.26 -15.01 6.80
C HIS A 123 20.12 -14.45 7.64
N ASP A 124 19.08 -15.26 7.88
CA ASP A 124 17.84 -14.79 8.51
C ASP A 124 17.99 -14.65 10.03
N PHE A 125 18.94 -13.83 10.49
CA PHE A 125 19.10 -13.44 11.88
C PHE A 125 19.44 -11.96 12.05
N GLY A 126 19.07 -11.42 13.20
CA GLY A 126 19.41 -10.07 13.62
C GLY A 126 19.40 -9.94 15.14
N PHE A 127 19.94 -8.82 15.61
CA PHE A 127 19.99 -8.49 17.03
C PHE A 127 19.25 -7.19 17.31
N LEU A 128 18.40 -7.25 18.33
CA LEU A 128 17.76 -6.09 18.93
C LEU A 128 18.40 -5.78 20.27
N GLN A 129 18.35 -4.52 20.69
CA GLN A 129 18.81 -4.09 22.00
C GLN A 129 17.70 -3.33 22.74
N PHE A 130 17.48 -3.66 24.01
CA PHE A 130 16.68 -2.89 24.96
C PHE A 130 17.55 -2.42 26.12
N ASP A 131 17.00 -1.54 26.95
CA ASP A 131 17.62 -1.11 28.21
C ASP A 131 17.15 -2.02 29.36
N PRO A 132 18.02 -2.89 29.93
CA PRO A 132 17.64 -3.81 30.99
C PRO A 132 17.09 -3.11 32.24
N SER A 133 17.46 -1.85 32.50
CA SER A 133 16.98 -1.10 33.66
C SER A 133 15.50 -0.72 33.58
N GLN A 134 14.88 -0.87 32.39
CA GLN A 134 13.45 -0.64 32.20
C GLN A 134 12.59 -1.81 32.66
N VAL A 135 13.17 -3.02 32.80
CA VAL A 135 12.50 -4.21 33.35
C VAL A 135 12.68 -4.20 34.86
N LYS A 136 11.58 -4.14 35.62
CA LYS A 136 11.61 -3.85 37.06
C LYS A 136 11.15 -5.00 37.93
N TYR A 137 10.25 -5.83 37.43
CA TYR A 137 9.57 -6.84 38.22
C TYR A 137 10.05 -8.25 37.89
N MET A 138 10.57 -8.45 36.69
CA MET A 138 11.09 -9.73 36.22
C MET A 138 12.62 -9.79 36.26
N LYS A 139 13.14 -10.97 36.66
CA LYS A 139 14.56 -11.28 36.50
C LYS A 139 14.80 -11.80 35.08
N LEU A 140 15.66 -11.11 34.34
CA LEU A 140 16.09 -11.55 33.01
C LEU A 140 16.87 -12.86 33.09
N ALA A 141 16.55 -13.80 32.20
CA ALA A 141 17.34 -15.01 31.97
C ALA A 141 18.03 -14.92 30.62
N GLU A 142 19.26 -15.41 30.54
CA GLU A 142 20.04 -15.50 29.31
C GLU A 142 19.99 -16.93 28.78
N ILE A 143 19.74 -17.07 27.48
CA ILE A 143 19.82 -18.35 26.77
C ILE A 143 21.16 -18.40 26.03
N LYS A 144 22.01 -19.33 26.45
CA LYS A 144 23.36 -19.49 25.89
C LYS A 144 23.31 -20.10 24.49
N LEU A 145 24.13 -19.59 23.58
CA LEU A 145 24.30 -20.15 22.23
C LEU A 145 25.34 -21.29 22.21
N ALA A 146 24.90 -22.50 21.87
CA ALA A 146 25.73 -23.71 21.79
C ALA A 146 25.56 -24.45 20.44
N PRO A 147 25.94 -23.83 19.29
CA PRO A 147 25.93 -24.50 17.98
C PRO A 147 26.68 -25.84 17.99
N GLU A 148 27.73 -25.94 18.82
CA GLU A 148 28.52 -27.15 18.99
C GLU A 148 27.71 -28.38 19.47
N ASN A 149 26.54 -28.18 20.09
CA ASN A 149 25.69 -29.26 20.58
C ASN A 149 24.73 -29.80 19.50
N ALA A 150 24.53 -29.09 18.38
CA ALA A 150 23.59 -29.49 17.33
C ALA A 150 24.05 -30.78 16.63
N ARG A 151 23.40 -31.91 16.90
CA ARG A 151 23.72 -33.23 16.33
C ARG A 151 22.46 -34.00 15.98
N VAL A 152 22.55 -34.86 14.96
CA VAL A 152 21.44 -35.75 14.60
C VAL A 152 21.09 -36.67 15.77
N GLY A 153 19.80 -36.76 16.10
CA GLY A 153 19.25 -37.60 17.15
C GLY A 153 19.13 -36.95 18.52
N ILE A 154 19.51 -35.68 18.70
CA ILE A 154 19.26 -34.97 19.96
C ILE A 154 17.80 -34.53 20.05
N ASP A 155 17.22 -34.64 21.26
CA ASP A 155 15.90 -34.09 21.56
C ASP A 155 16.00 -32.57 21.77
N VAL A 156 15.07 -31.84 21.17
CA VAL A 156 14.98 -30.38 21.25
C VAL A 156 13.58 -29.92 21.64
N ARG A 157 13.50 -28.70 22.15
CA ARG A 157 12.25 -27.96 22.35
C ARG A 157 12.32 -26.62 21.63
N VAL A 158 11.24 -26.24 20.96
CA VAL A 158 11.07 -24.90 20.41
C VAL A 158 10.07 -24.19 21.30
N ILE A 159 10.48 -23.07 21.90
CA ILE A 159 9.63 -22.30 22.80
C ILE A 159 9.38 -20.93 22.18
N GLY A 160 8.13 -20.61 21.87
CA GLY A 160 7.78 -19.40 21.15
C GLY A 160 6.45 -18.80 21.55
N ASN A 161 6.26 -17.52 21.31
CA ASN A 161 5.01 -16.84 21.65
C ASN A 161 3.99 -16.94 20.51
N ASP A 162 2.76 -17.35 20.82
CA ASP A 162 1.64 -17.41 19.88
C ASP A 162 0.90 -16.06 19.87
N ALA A 163 1.31 -15.17 18.98
CA ALA A 163 0.68 -13.84 18.74
C ALA A 163 0.41 -13.01 20.01
N GLY A 164 1.34 -13.04 20.97
CA GLY A 164 1.20 -12.25 22.21
C GLY A 164 0.31 -12.88 23.28
N GLU A 165 -0.39 -13.99 23.00
CA GLU A 165 -1.41 -14.54 23.91
C GLU A 165 -0.85 -15.57 24.91
N LYS A 166 -0.04 -16.55 24.46
CA LYS A 166 0.58 -17.59 25.30
C LYS A 166 1.87 -18.16 24.70
N LEU A 167 2.80 -18.58 25.56
CA LEU A 167 3.96 -19.37 25.16
C LEU A 167 3.54 -20.80 24.76
N SER A 168 4.01 -21.22 23.59
CA SER A 168 3.87 -22.57 23.05
C SER A 168 5.19 -23.32 23.16
N ILE A 169 5.13 -24.61 23.49
CA ILE A 169 6.29 -25.51 23.52
C ILE A 169 6.05 -26.61 22.49
N LEU A 170 6.97 -26.74 21.55
CA LEU A 170 6.97 -27.79 20.54
C LEU A 170 8.13 -28.74 20.77
N ASN A 171 7.85 -30.03 20.62
CA ASN A 171 8.81 -31.10 20.85
C ASN A 171 9.31 -31.62 19.50
N GLY A 172 10.61 -31.91 19.39
CA GLY A 172 11.16 -32.56 18.21
C GLY A 172 12.55 -33.15 18.46
N SER A 173 13.11 -33.76 17.42
CA SER A 173 14.49 -34.24 17.41
C SER A 173 15.18 -33.84 16.11
N ILE A 174 16.45 -33.42 16.17
CA ILE A 174 17.20 -33.06 14.96
C ILE A 174 17.41 -34.31 14.10
N SER A 175 16.92 -34.29 12.87
CA SER A 175 17.04 -35.38 11.89
C SER A 175 18.15 -35.15 10.86
N ARG A 176 18.53 -33.90 10.60
CA ARG A 176 19.58 -33.53 9.64
C ARG A 176 20.25 -32.21 10.01
N ILE A 177 21.53 -32.05 9.67
CA ILE A 177 22.33 -30.84 9.97
C ILE A 177 22.99 -30.20 8.74
N ASP A 178 23.01 -30.90 7.61
CA ASP A 178 23.71 -30.56 6.36
C ASP A 178 22.71 -30.35 5.21
N ARG A 179 21.54 -29.78 5.52
CA ARG A 179 20.52 -29.49 4.51
C ARG A 179 20.85 -28.16 3.83
N ASN A 180 20.79 -28.10 2.50
CA ASN A 180 20.84 -26.82 1.79
C ASN A 180 19.69 -25.90 2.22
N ALA A 181 19.91 -24.59 2.15
CA ALA A 181 18.91 -23.59 2.51
C ALA A 181 17.59 -23.79 1.73
N PRO A 182 16.42 -23.58 2.36
CA PRO A 182 15.14 -23.64 1.66
C PRO A 182 14.97 -22.47 0.68
N ALA A 183 14.29 -22.72 -0.44
CA ALA A 183 13.88 -21.68 -1.38
C ALA A 183 12.47 -21.18 -1.03
N TYR A 184 12.37 -19.89 -0.72
CA TYR A 184 11.12 -19.23 -0.30
C TYR A 184 10.33 -18.59 -1.45
N GLY A 185 10.86 -18.64 -2.67
CA GLY A 185 10.22 -18.10 -3.88
C GLY A 185 11.18 -17.26 -4.72
N GLN A 186 10.72 -16.91 -5.91
CA GLN A 186 11.41 -15.96 -6.79
C GLN A 186 11.09 -14.54 -6.34
N ILE A 187 12.10 -13.67 -6.25
CA ILE A 187 11.95 -12.25 -5.88
C ILE A 187 11.54 -12.07 -4.40
N THR A 188 11.95 -13.01 -3.55
CA THR A 188 11.82 -12.89 -2.09
C THR A 188 13.20 -13.04 -1.44
N TYR A 189 13.28 -12.73 -0.15
CA TYR A 189 14.47 -12.99 0.63
C TYR A 189 14.77 -14.50 0.67
N ASN A 190 16.04 -14.87 0.44
CA ASN A 190 16.51 -16.25 0.57
C ASN A 190 17.87 -16.27 1.29
N ASP A 191 18.05 -17.26 2.17
CA ASP A 191 19.36 -17.51 2.75
C ASP A 191 20.26 -18.17 1.72
N LEU A 192 21.49 -17.65 1.61
CA LEU A 192 22.50 -18.17 0.69
C LEU A 192 23.70 -18.70 1.47
N ASN A 193 24.40 -19.67 0.89
CA ASN A 193 25.67 -20.16 1.40
C ASN A 193 25.63 -20.61 2.87
N THR A 194 24.56 -21.30 3.29
CA THR A 194 24.45 -21.88 4.64
C THR A 194 23.72 -23.21 4.62
N PHE A 195 24.02 -24.02 5.63
CA PHE A 195 23.20 -25.17 5.96
C PHE A 195 21.99 -24.76 6.81
N TYR A 196 21.01 -25.65 6.83
CA TYR A 196 19.86 -25.63 7.71
C TYR A 196 19.78 -26.93 8.51
N LEU A 197 19.38 -26.79 9.78
CA LEU A 197 19.04 -27.93 10.61
C LEU A 197 17.59 -28.33 10.30
N GLN A 198 17.34 -29.62 10.23
CA GLN A 198 16.00 -30.18 10.07
C GLN A 198 15.65 -30.97 11.31
N ALA A 199 14.42 -30.82 11.80
CA ALA A 199 13.90 -31.64 12.87
C ALA A 199 12.61 -32.34 12.48
N ALA A 200 12.47 -33.59 12.94
CA ALA A 200 11.21 -34.30 12.94
C ALA A 200 10.40 -33.84 14.17
N SER A 201 9.16 -33.40 13.96
CA SER A 201 8.25 -33.02 15.05
C SER A 201 6.88 -33.63 14.82
N SER A 202 6.14 -33.87 15.90
CA SER A 202 4.73 -34.31 15.84
C SER A 202 3.77 -33.17 15.52
N LEU A 203 4.25 -31.92 15.52
CA LEU A 203 3.47 -30.71 15.23
C LEU A 203 4.30 -29.81 14.30
N SER A 204 3.69 -29.33 13.21
CA SER A 204 4.22 -28.17 12.49
C SER A 204 3.82 -26.90 13.26
N GLY A 205 4.77 -25.98 13.45
CA GLY A 205 4.49 -24.72 14.17
C GLY A 205 5.72 -24.14 14.86
N GLY A 206 5.49 -23.03 15.57
CA GLY A 206 6.51 -22.26 16.29
C GLY A 206 6.66 -20.88 15.67
N SER A 207 6.67 -19.84 16.51
CA SER A 207 6.79 -18.45 16.07
C SER A 207 8.22 -18.17 15.58
N SER A 208 8.37 -17.48 14.45
CA SER A 208 9.68 -17.09 13.91
C SER A 208 10.51 -16.37 14.98
N GLY A 209 11.78 -16.76 15.09
CA GLY A 209 12.74 -16.19 16.04
C GLY A 209 12.78 -16.90 17.39
N SER A 210 12.04 -17.99 17.55
CA SER A 210 12.07 -18.83 18.76
C SER A 210 13.40 -19.56 18.92
N PRO A 211 13.92 -19.69 20.16
CA PRO A 211 15.07 -20.53 20.43
C PRO A 211 14.70 -22.02 20.27
N VAL A 212 15.61 -22.78 19.66
CA VAL A 212 15.59 -24.24 19.68
C VAL A 212 16.57 -24.69 20.75
N ILE A 213 16.07 -25.20 21.87
CA ILE A 213 16.90 -25.53 23.04
C ILE A 213 17.11 -27.03 23.21
N ASP A 214 18.27 -27.40 23.73
CA ASP A 214 18.59 -28.75 24.20
C ASP A 214 18.11 -28.99 25.64
N ILE A 215 18.36 -30.21 26.16
CA ILE A 215 17.95 -30.61 27.52
C ILE A 215 18.67 -29.85 28.64
N ASN A 216 19.68 -29.04 28.32
CA ASN A 216 20.37 -28.17 29.27
C ASN A 216 19.84 -26.73 29.22
N GLY A 217 18.96 -26.42 28.26
CA GLY A 217 18.45 -25.06 28.03
C GLY A 217 19.35 -24.23 27.13
N ASP A 218 20.38 -24.82 26.51
CA ASP A 218 21.25 -24.12 25.58
C ASP A 218 20.60 -24.08 24.19
N ALA A 219 20.64 -22.94 23.51
CA ALA A 219 20.14 -22.81 22.15
C ALA A 219 21.09 -23.49 21.15
N VAL A 220 20.56 -24.39 20.35
CA VAL A 220 21.27 -25.15 19.30
C VAL A 220 20.87 -24.74 17.88
N GLY A 221 19.78 -23.99 17.73
CA GLY A 221 19.27 -23.46 16.47
C GLY A 221 18.32 -22.28 16.68
N LEU A 222 18.03 -21.54 15.61
CA LEU A 222 17.01 -20.49 15.56
C LEU A 222 15.86 -20.94 14.66
N GLN A 223 14.62 -20.92 15.17
CA GLN A 223 13.44 -21.28 14.38
C GLN A 223 13.26 -20.27 13.23
N ALA A 224 13.32 -20.74 11.98
CA ALA A 224 13.15 -19.91 10.78
C ALA A 224 11.86 -20.22 10.00
N GLY A 225 11.26 -21.41 10.21
CA GLY A 225 9.97 -21.77 9.60
C GLY A 225 9.71 -23.28 9.58
N GLY A 226 8.59 -23.68 8.98
CA GLY A 226 8.22 -25.09 8.80
C GLY A 226 7.28 -25.28 7.62
N ARG A 227 7.19 -26.51 7.08
CA ARG A 227 6.18 -26.87 6.08
C ARG A 227 4.94 -27.41 6.77
N CYS A 228 3.78 -26.78 6.54
CA CYS A 228 2.51 -27.20 7.14
C CYS A 228 2.10 -28.62 6.76
N GLU A 229 2.49 -29.10 5.57
CA GLU A 229 2.06 -30.39 5.02
C GLU A 229 2.88 -31.60 5.51
N GLU A 230 4.13 -31.42 5.97
CA GLU A 230 5.10 -32.52 6.17
C GLU A 230 5.67 -32.66 7.59
N ALA A 231 5.06 -32.04 8.62
CA ALA A 231 5.48 -32.13 10.03
C ALA A 231 7.01 -31.97 10.27
N THR A 232 7.63 -31.09 9.46
CA THR A 232 9.08 -30.85 9.44
C THR A 232 9.35 -29.38 9.71
N ASN A 233 10.24 -29.11 10.66
CA ASN A 233 10.68 -27.76 11.01
C ASN A 233 12.13 -27.52 10.56
N PHE A 234 12.43 -26.27 10.20
CA PHE A 234 13.72 -25.82 9.71
C PHE A 234 14.32 -24.78 10.64
N PHE A 235 15.56 -25.01 11.06
CA PHE A 235 16.27 -24.12 11.99
C PHE A 235 17.58 -23.61 11.37
N LEU A 236 17.83 -22.31 11.55
CA LEU A 236 19.09 -21.68 11.16
C LEU A 236 20.20 -22.08 12.17
N PRO A 237 21.39 -22.52 11.69
CA PRO A 237 22.54 -22.79 12.55
C PRO A 237 23.06 -21.54 13.26
N LEU A 238 23.64 -21.72 14.46
CA LEU A 238 24.05 -20.62 15.32
C LEU A 238 25.53 -20.25 15.23
N ASP A 239 26.36 -20.95 14.43
CA ASP A 239 27.80 -20.68 14.34
C ASP A 239 28.09 -19.22 13.98
N ARG A 240 27.37 -18.72 12.98
CA ARG A 240 27.53 -17.35 12.50
C ARG A 240 26.92 -16.31 13.45
N VAL A 241 25.79 -16.67 14.05
CA VAL A 241 25.10 -15.87 15.05
C VAL A 241 26.00 -15.65 16.28
N LYS A 242 26.64 -16.71 16.77
CA LYS A 242 27.59 -16.68 17.89
C LYS A 242 28.79 -15.78 17.60
N ARG A 243 29.38 -15.89 16.40
CA ARG A 243 30.47 -15.00 15.98
C ARG A 243 30.03 -13.53 15.95
N ALA A 244 28.87 -13.22 15.40
CA ALA A 244 28.34 -11.86 15.34
C ALA A 244 28.06 -11.31 16.75
N LEU A 245 27.44 -12.11 17.62
CA LEU A 245 27.20 -11.75 19.02
C LEU A 245 28.50 -11.39 19.75
N GLU A 246 29.54 -12.22 19.61
CA GLU A 246 30.84 -11.95 20.26
C GLU A 246 31.46 -10.63 19.80
N LEU A 247 31.34 -10.28 18.51
CA LEU A 247 31.86 -9.03 17.97
C LEU A 247 31.07 -7.82 18.47
N ILE A 248 29.73 -7.94 18.54
CA ILE A 248 28.85 -6.93 19.14
C ILE A 248 29.21 -6.71 20.61
N GLN A 249 29.37 -7.77 21.38
CA GLN A 249 29.77 -7.70 22.80
C GLN A 249 31.14 -7.04 22.99
N LYS A 250 32.05 -7.20 22.02
CA LYS A 250 33.39 -6.56 21.99
C LYS A 250 33.36 -5.14 21.40
N GLY A 251 32.22 -4.65 20.93
CA GLY A 251 32.09 -3.34 20.27
C GLY A 251 32.86 -3.23 18.95
N LYS A 252 33.07 -4.35 18.26
CA LYS A 252 33.82 -4.42 16.99
C LYS A 252 32.84 -4.49 15.80
N PRO A 253 33.22 -3.96 14.63
CA PRO A 253 32.44 -4.18 13.41
C PRO A 253 32.39 -5.66 13.07
N ILE A 254 31.28 -6.10 12.48
CA ILE A 254 31.10 -7.47 12.00
C ILE A 254 31.51 -7.48 10.53
N PRO A 255 32.62 -8.15 10.15
CA PRO A 255 32.97 -8.30 8.75
C PRO A 255 32.00 -9.28 8.08
N ARG A 256 31.53 -8.92 6.87
CA ARG A 256 30.71 -9.79 6.02
C ARG A 256 31.27 -9.75 4.60
N GLY A 257 32.04 -10.77 4.24
CA GLY A 257 32.64 -10.88 2.91
C GLY A 257 31.72 -11.60 1.93
N THR A 258 31.77 -11.18 0.67
CA THR A 258 31.16 -11.92 -0.44
C THR A 258 32.05 -11.87 -1.67
N ILE A 259 32.03 -12.95 -2.45
CA ILE A 259 32.59 -12.98 -3.80
C ILE A 259 31.49 -12.91 -4.87
N GLN A 260 30.25 -12.67 -4.47
CA GLN A 260 29.05 -12.69 -5.31
C GLN A 260 28.87 -14.00 -6.09
N ALA A 261 29.11 -15.13 -5.41
CA ALA A 261 28.74 -16.47 -5.85
C ALA A 261 27.83 -17.18 -4.82
N GLU A 262 26.86 -17.93 -5.32
CA GLU A 262 26.06 -18.88 -4.54
C GLU A 262 26.62 -20.28 -4.73
N PHE A 263 26.76 -21.00 -3.63
CA PHE A 263 27.20 -22.38 -3.57
C PHE A 263 26.11 -23.27 -2.97
N ILE A 264 26.00 -24.49 -3.49
CA ILE A 264 25.19 -25.56 -2.92
C ILE A 264 26.08 -26.71 -2.50
N TYR A 265 25.66 -27.48 -1.50
CA TYR A 265 26.36 -28.70 -1.12
C TYR A 265 25.76 -29.91 -1.81
N GLU A 266 26.60 -30.72 -2.45
CA GLU A 266 26.20 -31.95 -3.12
C GLU A 266 27.06 -33.13 -2.65
N THR A 267 26.50 -34.33 -2.71
CA THR A 267 27.18 -35.54 -2.26
C THR A 267 28.24 -36.00 -3.26
N PHE A 268 29.25 -36.73 -2.80
CA PHE A 268 30.35 -37.18 -3.66
C PHE A 268 29.92 -38.02 -4.87
N ASP A 269 28.80 -38.76 -4.79
CA ASP A 269 28.29 -39.50 -5.93
C ASP A 269 27.70 -38.61 -7.02
N GLU A 270 27.11 -37.46 -6.67
CA GLU A 270 26.67 -36.45 -7.65
C GLU A 270 27.87 -35.70 -8.24
N ILE A 271 28.80 -35.25 -7.38
CA ILE A 271 29.98 -34.50 -7.82
C ILE A 271 30.89 -35.36 -8.72
N ARG A 272 30.99 -36.68 -8.48
CA ARG A 272 31.67 -37.60 -9.40
C ARG A 272 31.08 -37.58 -10.81
N ARG A 273 29.76 -37.47 -10.94
CA ARG A 273 29.09 -37.35 -12.25
C ARG A 273 29.39 -36.02 -12.94
N MET A 274 29.80 -35.01 -12.17
CA MET A 274 30.25 -33.70 -12.65
C MET A 274 31.76 -33.62 -12.94
N GLY A 275 32.49 -34.73 -12.76
CA GLY A 275 33.91 -34.83 -13.11
C GLY A 275 34.89 -34.69 -11.95
N LEU A 276 34.49 -34.97 -10.70
CA LEU A 276 35.46 -35.07 -9.58
C LEU A 276 36.41 -36.28 -9.79
N PRO A 277 37.74 -36.07 -9.89
CA PRO A 277 38.70 -37.16 -9.98
C PRO A 277 38.77 -37.99 -8.68
N GLU A 278 38.95 -39.30 -8.82
CA GLU A 278 38.95 -40.26 -7.69
C GLU A 278 40.11 -40.01 -6.70
N ASP A 279 41.28 -39.60 -7.20
CA ASP A 279 42.44 -39.25 -6.39
C ASP A 279 42.20 -38.00 -5.54
N ILE A 280 41.50 -37.01 -6.10
CA ILE A 280 41.09 -35.80 -5.38
C ILE A 280 40.03 -36.14 -4.34
N GLU A 281 39.01 -36.93 -4.67
CA GLU A 281 38.01 -37.38 -3.68
C GLU A 281 38.69 -38.12 -2.52
N THR A 282 39.62 -39.01 -2.82
CA THR A 282 40.39 -39.75 -1.81
C THR A 282 41.18 -38.80 -0.89
N MET A 283 41.80 -37.76 -1.46
CA MET A 283 42.51 -36.73 -0.71
C MET A 283 41.55 -35.94 0.19
N VAL A 284 40.41 -35.49 -0.33
CA VAL A 284 39.41 -34.72 0.42
C VAL A 284 38.85 -35.55 1.58
N ARG A 285 38.49 -36.81 1.35
CA ARG A 285 38.00 -37.73 2.40
C ARG A 285 39.03 -38.01 3.48
N LYS A 286 40.33 -37.96 3.14
CA LYS A 286 41.41 -38.11 4.12
C LYS A 286 41.58 -36.86 4.99
N VAL A 287 41.42 -35.67 4.40
CA VAL A 287 41.56 -34.39 5.11
C VAL A 287 40.30 -34.06 5.93
N CYS A 288 39.12 -34.34 5.37
CA CYS A 288 37.81 -34.08 5.95
C CYS A 288 36.99 -35.39 6.05
N PRO A 289 37.28 -36.27 7.03
CA PRO A 289 36.68 -37.61 7.11
C PRO A 289 35.16 -37.61 7.34
N ASP A 290 34.62 -36.57 7.97
CA ASP A 290 33.19 -36.43 8.24
C ASP A 290 32.42 -35.84 7.04
N SER A 291 33.12 -35.38 6.00
CA SER A 291 32.49 -34.83 4.79
C SER A 291 31.94 -35.95 3.93
N VAL A 292 30.72 -35.78 3.43
CA VAL A 292 30.05 -36.71 2.48
C VAL A 292 29.83 -36.09 1.10
N GLY A 293 30.36 -34.89 0.89
CA GLY A 293 30.17 -34.06 -0.27
C GLY A 293 31.10 -32.84 -0.28
N MET A 294 30.88 -31.95 -1.26
CA MET A 294 31.61 -30.69 -1.45
C MET A 294 30.67 -29.58 -1.96
N LEU A 295 31.16 -28.34 -1.95
CA LEU A 295 30.42 -27.19 -2.43
C LEU A 295 30.56 -27.05 -3.96
N ILE A 296 29.45 -26.78 -4.62
CA ILE A 296 29.38 -26.52 -6.07
C ILE A 296 28.87 -25.10 -6.27
N THR A 297 29.48 -24.37 -7.20
CA THR A 297 28.99 -23.06 -7.62
C THR A 297 27.66 -23.23 -8.34
N LEU A 298 26.57 -22.72 -7.76
CA LEU A 298 25.25 -22.74 -8.37
C LEU A 298 25.08 -21.56 -9.34
N THR A 299 25.51 -20.37 -8.93
CA THR A 299 25.35 -19.14 -9.71
C THR A 299 26.44 -18.13 -9.35
N THR A 300 26.89 -17.36 -10.34
CA THR A 300 27.73 -16.17 -10.14
C THR A 300 26.99 -14.94 -10.64
N LEU A 301 26.96 -13.87 -9.85
CA LEU A 301 26.26 -12.65 -10.27
C LEU A 301 26.98 -12.01 -11.47
N PRO A 302 26.23 -11.57 -12.50
CA PRO A 302 26.81 -10.80 -13.60
C PRO A 302 27.54 -9.56 -13.09
N GLU A 303 28.70 -9.26 -13.70
CA GLU A 303 29.57 -8.13 -13.31
C GLU A 303 30.16 -8.23 -11.87
N GLY A 304 29.83 -9.29 -11.10
CA GLY A 304 30.38 -9.53 -9.77
C GLY A 304 31.81 -10.09 -9.79
N PRO A 305 32.53 -10.11 -8.64
CA PRO A 305 33.90 -10.61 -8.51
C PRO A 305 34.10 -12.03 -9.06
N SER A 306 33.24 -12.98 -8.68
CA SER A 306 33.38 -14.37 -9.13
C SER A 306 33.16 -14.53 -10.63
N ASN A 307 32.16 -13.84 -11.18
CA ASN A 307 31.90 -13.85 -12.63
C ASN A 307 33.06 -13.21 -13.41
N SER A 308 33.56 -12.07 -12.93
CA SER A 308 34.70 -11.37 -13.51
C SER A 308 36.01 -12.16 -13.41
N ALA A 309 36.19 -12.96 -12.36
CA ALA A 309 37.33 -13.85 -12.20
C ALA A 309 37.24 -15.12 -13.06
N GLY A 310 36.08 -15.40 -13.65
CA GLY A 310 35.85 -16.54 -14.53
C GLY A 310 35.32 -17.80 -13.84
N LEU A 311 34.79 -17.69 -12.61
CA LEU A 311 34.09 -18.78 -11.93
C LEU A 311 32.74 -19.04 -12.61
N GLU A 312 32.42 -20.30 -12.87
CA GLU A 312 31.24 -20.71 -13.64
C GLU A 312 30.31 -21.62 -12.83
N PRO A 313 28.98 -21.57 -13.07
CA PRO A 313 28.07 -22.57 -12.54
C PRO A 313 28.51 -24.00 -12.87
N GLY A 314 28.52 -24.87 -11.88
CA GLY A 314 29.00 -26.25 -11.97
C GLY A 314 30.43 -26.48 -11.48
N ASP A 315 31.20 -25.42 -11.23
CA ASP A 315 32.54 -25.55 -10.63
C ASP A 315 32.48 -26.12 -9.21
N VAL A 316 33.26 -27.18 -8.95
CA VAL A 316 33.34 -27.81 -7.63
C VAL A 316 34.46 -27.16 -6.81
N LEU A 317 34.12 -26.52 -5.70
CA LEU A 317 35.10 -25.84 -4.84
C LEU A 317 36.02 -26.85 -4.15
N LEU A 318 37.33 -26.75 -4.41
CA LEU A 318 38.35 -27.63 -3.84
C LEU A 318 39.12 -26.96 -2.71
N ARG A 319 39.74 -25.79 -2.98
CA ARG A 319 40.55 -25.06 -1.99
C ARG A 319 40.28 -23.57 -1.98
N VAL A 320 40.44 -22.96 -0.81
CA VAL A 320 40.50 -21.51 -0.62
C VAL A 320 41.79 -21.21 0.13
N ASN A 321 42.62 -20.32 -0.43
CA ASN A 321 43.94 -19.97 0.10
C ASN A 321 44.84 -21.19 0.42
N GLY A 322 44.68 -22.27 -0.35
CA GLY A 322 45.45 -23.51 -0.21
C GLY A 322 44.84 -24.54 0.77
N GLU A 323 43.81 -24.18 1.53
CA GLU A 323 43.11 -25.09 2.45
C GLU A 323 41.90 -25.75 1.79
N VAL A 324 41.66 -27.05 2.07
CA VAL A 324 40.51 -27.77 1.52
C VAL A 324 39.22 -27.28 2.18
N VAL A 325 38.23 -26.89 1.39
CA VAL A 325 36.96 -26.33 1.90
C VAL A 325 35.79 -27.16 1.38
N THR A 326 35.10 -27.85 2.28
CA THR A 326 33.92 -28.66 1.93
C THR A 326 32.61 -28.16 2.52
N HIS A 327 32.64 -27.22 3.47
CA HIS A 327 31.48 -26.72 4.21
C HIS A 327 31.44 -25.20 4.24
N PHE A 328 30.23 -24.65 4.35
CA PHE A 328 29.98 -23.20 4.34
C PHE A 328 30.70 -22.43 5.43
N VAL A 329 30.70 -22.92 6.68
CA VAL A 329 31.29 -22.20 7.84
C VAL A 329 32.76 -21.81 7.59
N ILE A 330 33.54 -22.70 6.97
CA ILE A 330 34.95 -22.44 6.65
C ILE A 330 35.07 -21.46 5.47
N LEU A 331 34.25 -21.65 4.42
CA LEU A 331 34.20 -20.74 3.27
C LEU A 331 33.87 -19.30 3.70
N GLU A 332 32.83 -19.14 4.50
CA GLU A 332 32.40 -17.85 5.04
C GLU A 332 33.49 -17.20 5.91
N LYS A 333 34.18 -17.99 6.74
CA LYS A 333 35.31 -17.50 7.52
C LYS A 333 36.39 -16.90 6.62
N PHE A 334 36.77 -17.58 5.53
CA PHE A 334 37.75 -17.05 4.59
C PHE A 334 37.29 -15.75 3.93
N MET A 335 36.02 -15.67 3.52
CA MET A 335 35.47 -14.44 2.95
C MET A 335 35.49 -13.29 3.96
N ASP A 336 35.00 -13.52 5.18
CA ASP A 336 34.93 -12.48 6.21
C ASP A 336 36.32 -12.00 6.67
N ASP A 337 37.32 -12.88 6.71
CA ASP A 337 38.68 -12.52 7.10
C ASP A 337 39.44 -11.73 6.00
N ASN A 338 38.91 -11.68 4.77
CA ASN A 338 39.56 -11.05 3.62
C ASN A 338 38.71 -9.96 2.95
N VAL A 339 37.73 -9.37 3.65
CA VAL A 339 36.90 -8.26 3.13
C VAL A 339 37.78 -7.11 2.61
N GLY A 340 37.53 -6.68 1.36
CA GLY A 340 38.31 -5.67 0.66
C GLY A 340 39.64 -6.17 0.08
N GLY A 341 39.98 -7.45 0.27
CA GLY A 341 41.16 -8.12 -0.26
C GLY A 341 40.83 -9.08 -1.39
N THR A 342 41.63 -10.15 -1.52
CA THR A 342 41.47 -11.19 -2.55
C THR A 342 41.62 -12.58 -1.96
N LEU A 343 40.90 -13.55 -2.54
CA LEU A 343 41.03 -14.98 -2.24
C LEU A 343 41.57 -15.75 -3.44
N SER A 344 42.45 -16.71 -3.16
CA SER A 344 42.88 -17.71 -4.15
C SER A 344 41.93 -18.90 -4.06
N ILE A 345 41.10 -19.09 -5.09
CA ILE A 345 40.12 -20.17 -5.16
C ILE A 345 40.58 -21.22 -6.18
N GLU A 346 40.61 -22.47 -5.78
CA GLU A 346 40.86 -23.61 -6.66
C GLU A 346 39.58 -24.43 -6.77
N VAL A 347 39.14 -24.68 -8.00
CA VAL A 347 37.94 -25.45 -8.31
C VAL A 347 38.26 -26.56 -9.29
N ILE A 348 37.35 -27.50 -9.41
CA ILE A 348 37.40 -28.56 -10.41
C ILE A 348 36.38 -28.24 -11.49
N ARG A 349 36.87 -28.09 -12.72
CA ARG A 349 36.07 -27.88 -13.92
C ARG A 349 36.47 -28.90 -14.96
N ASN A 350 35.52 -29.66 -15.48
CA ASN A 350 35.79 -30.70 -16.49
C ASN A 350 36.92 -31.68 -16.08
N SER A 351 37.00 -32.05 -14.80
CA SER A 351 38.05 -32.91 -14.21
C SER A 351 39.45 -32.29 -14.08
N GLU A 352 39.61 -31.00 -14.37
CA GLU A 352 40.87 -30.28 -14.19
C GLU A 352 40.78 -29.28 -13.04
N VAL A 353 41.89 -29.09 -12.33
CA VAL A 353 41.99 -28.07 -11.28
C VAL A 353 42.29 -26.72 -11.91
N VAL A 354 41.36 -25.78 -11.76
CA VAL A 354 41.48 -24.40 -12.25
C VAL A 354 41.61 -23.47 -11.05
N LYS A 355 42.50 -22.48 -11.16
CA LYS A 355 42.82 -21.54 -10.10
C LYS A 355 42.43 -20.12 -10.48
N PHE A 356 41.69 -19.47 -9.60
CA PHE A 356 41.21 -18.10 -9.74
C PHE A 356 41.71 -17.23 -8.59
N THR A 357 41.91 -15.95 -8.86
CA THR A 357 42.06 -14.92 -7.82
C THR A 357 40.82 -14.04 -7.88
N VAL A 358 40.07 -13.99 -6.78
CA VAL A 358 38.76 -13.34 -6.71
C VAL A 358 38.82 -12.23 -5.66
N SER A 359 38.33 -11.03 -5.97
CA SER A 359 38.18 -9.97 -4.97
C SER A 359 37.03 -10.28 -4.01
N VAL A 360 37.17 -9.84 -2.76
CA VAL A 360 36.13 -10.00 -1.74
C VAL A 360 35.52 -8.65 -1.43
N ASP A 361 34.24 -8.49 -1.76
CA ASP A 361 33.50 -7.27 -1.47
C ASP A 361 32.95 -7.26 -0.04
N ASP A 362 32.71 -6.06 0.48
CA ASP A 362 31.96 -5.86 1.72
C ASP A 362 30.45 -5.95 1.45
N MET A 363 29.84 -6.98 2.00
CA MET A 363 28.41 -7.22 1.85
C MET A 363 27.55 -6.13 2.48
N HIS A 364 28.01 -5.48 3.54
CA HIS A 364 27.30 -4.35 4.15
C HIS A 364 27.28 -3.13 3.22
N ALA A 365 28.27 -2.97 2.34
CA ALA A 365 28.33 -1.92 1.34
C ALA A 365 27.42 -2.20 0.12
N LEU A 366 27.24 -3.47 -0.24
CA LEU A 366 26.33 -3.89 -1.32
C LEU A 366 24.85 -3.89 -0.90
N THR A 367 24.59 -3.95 0.41
CA THR A 367 23.22 -3.87 0.94
C THR A 367 22.78 -2.41 1.02
N PRO A 368 21.59 -2.04 0.51
CA PRO A 368 21.10 -0.68 0.61
C PRO A 368 21.06 -0.18 2.06
N SER A 369 21.61 1.00 2.30
CA SER A 369 21.62 1.69 3.60
C SER A 369 20.98 3.08 3.52
N LYS A 370 20.41 3.39 2.36
CA LYS A 370 19.74 4.66 2.07
C LYS A 370 18.53 4.43 1.18
N TYR A 371 17.49 5.22 1.37
CA TYR A 371 16.35 5.32 0.46
C TYR A 371 15.92 6.78 0.30
N VAL A 372 15.25 7.05 -0.80
CA VAL A 372 14.65 8.33 -1.12
C VAL A 372 13.14 8.18 -1.04
N VAL A 373 12.52 9.09 -0.30
CA VAL A 373 11.08 9.30 -0.34
C VAL A 373 10.83 10.49 -1.26
N TYR A 374 10.18 10.26 -2.39
CA TYR A 374 9.74 11.32 -3.30
C TYR A 374 8.21 11.31 -3.33
N GLY A 375 7.62 12.26 -2.63
CA GLY A 375 6.20 12.17 -2.30
C GLY A 375 5.94 11.16 -1.20
N SER A 376 5.12 10.14 -1.47
CA SER A 376 5.06 8.93 -0.63
C SER A 376 5.67 7.69 -1.31
N SER A 377 6.24 7.84 -2.51
CA SER A 377 6.98 6.77 -3.20
C SER A 377 8.34 6.54 -2.57
N VAL A 378 8.79 5.28 -2.55
CA VAL A 378 10.07 4.88 -1.98
C VAL A 378 10.96 4.26 -3.06
N VAL A 379 12.15 4.83 -3.24
CA VAL A 379 13.19 4.28 -4.12
C VAL A 379 14.50 4.07 -3.37
N HIS A 380 15.23 3.00 -3.68
CA HIS A 380 16.55 2.73 -3.10
C HIS A 380 17.49 2.10 -4.13
N ASN A 381 18.77 1.92 -3.80
CA ASN A 381 19.69 1.18 -4.67
C ASN A 381 19.21 -0.27 -4.81
N PHE A 382 19.33 -0.86 -5.99
CA PHE A 382 18.94 -2.25 -6.20
C PHE A 382 19.75 -3.19 -5.29
N ALA A 383 19.05 -4.07 -4.58
CA ALA A 383 19.62 -4.83 -3.50
C ALA A 383 20.21 -6.16 -3.95
N TYR A 384 21.24 -6.60 -3.25
CA TYR A 384 21.94 -7.85 -3.51
C TYR A 384 21.02 -9.08 -3.56
N GLN A 385 20.12 -9.24 -2.58
CA GLN A 385 19.20 -10.39 -2.49
C GLN A 385 18.29 -10.50 -3.73
N MET A 386 17.81 -9.35 -4.20
CA MET A 386 16.98 -9.26 -5.40
C MET A 386 17.81 -9.50 -6.68
N ALA A 387 19.04 -9.00 -6.71
CA ALA A 387 19.97 -9.20 -7.80
C ALA A 387 20.27 -10.69 -8.04
N TYR A 388 20.44 -11.47 -6.97
CA TYR A 388 20.54 -12.93 -7.03
C TYR A 388 19.29 -13.59 -7.59
N SER A 389 18.13 -13.27 -7.00
CA SER A 389 16.85 -13.85 -7.40
C SER A 389 16.54 -13.64 -8.89
N CYS A 390 17.05 -12.55 -9.47
CA CYS A 390 16.82 -12.18 -10.87
C CYS A 390 18.04 -12.40 -11.78
N ASN A 391 19.17 -12.88 -11.25
CA ASN A 391 20.46 -12.98 -11.95
C ASN A 391 20.86 -11.68 -12.67
N LEU A 392 20.85 -10.57 -11.95
CA LEU A 392 21.18 -9.22 -12.42
C LEU A 392 22.41 -8.65 -11.69
N PRO A 393 23.12 -7.67 -12.25
CA PRO A 393 24.18 -6.97 -11.53
C PRO A 393 23.61 -6.13 -10.38
N VAL A 394 24.38 -5.97 -9.29
CA VAL A 394 23.98 -5.18 -8.10
C VAL A 394 24.11 -3.68 -8.35
N ARG A 395 23.32 -3.14 -9.29
CA ARG A 395 23.27 -1.71 -9.63
C ARG A 395 21.90 -1.27 -10.13
N GLY A 396 21.65 0.04 -10.08
CA GLY A 396 20.40 0.67 -10.52
C GLY A 396 19.55 1.17 -9.36
N VAL A 397 18.49 1.91 -9.70
CA VAL A 397 17.55 2.46 -8.73
C VAL A 397 16.25 1.67 -8.77
N PHE A 398 15.96 0.99 -7.67
CA PHE A 398 14.79 0.15 -7.51
C PHE A 398 13.62 0.93 -6.92
N VAL A 399 12.43 0.74 -7.49
CA VAL A 399 11.18 1.32 -7.00
C VAL A 399 10.49 0.33 -6.07
N ALA A 400 10.69 0.50 -4.76
CA ALA A 400 10.15 -0.38 -3.73
C ALA A 400 8.66 -0.15 -3.49
N ASP A 401 8.25 1.12 -3.49
CA ASP A 401 6.85 1.52 -3.36
C ASP A 401 6.55 2.67 -4.31
N ALA A 402 5.42 2.57 -5.01
CA ALA A 402 4.99 3.54 -6.00
C ALA A 402 3.61 4.08 -5.66
N THR A 403 3.61 5.26 -5.04
CA THR A 403 2.41 6.04 -4.75
C THR A 403 2.47 7.38 -5.47
N ASP A 404 1.35 8.10 -5.54
CA ASP A 404 1.30 9.48 -6.02
C ASP A 404 1.88 9.65 -7.45
N LEU A 405 3.05 10.30 -7.60
CA LEU A 405 3.66 10.61 -8.90
C LEU A 405 4.17 9.39 -9.64
N LEU A 406 4.94 8.50 -9.00
CA LEU A 406 5.47 7.32 -9.71
C LEU A 406 4.32 6.40 -10.13
N GLN A 407 3.24 6.33 -9.35
CA GLN A 407 2.05 5.56 -9.70
C GLN A 407 1.41 5.98 -11.02
N SER A 408 1.72 7.18 -11.54
CA SER A 408 1.32 7.57 -12.88
C SER A 408 1.91 6.71 -14.00
N ILE A 409 3.01 6.03 -13.73
CA ILE A 409 3.63 5.08 -14.65
C ILE A 409 3.05 3.68 -14.37
N PRO A 410 2.35 3.06 -15.34
CA PRO A 410 1.78 1.74 -15.15
C PRO A 410 2.85 0.70 -14.77
N LYS A 411 2.57 -0.10 -13.74
CA LYS A 411 3.45 -1.20 -13.27
C LYS A 411 4.88 -0.76 -12.89
N ILE A 412 5.07 0.48 -12.46
CA ILE A 412 6.40 0.99 -12.06
C ILE A 412 6.92 0.36 -10.75
N GLN A 413 6.05 -0.18 -9.89
CA GLN A 413 6.52 -0.82 -8.66
C GLN A 413 7.24 -2.12 -9.01
N GLY A 414 8.41 -2.35 -8.40
CA GLY A 414 9.23 -3.53 -8.72
C GLY A 414 10.08 -3.39 -9.98
N VAL A 415 10.38 -2.16 -10.42
CA VAL A 415 11.24 -1.90 -11.59
C VAL A 415 12.59 -1.31 -11.19
N ILE A 416 13.55 -1.42 -12.11
CA ILE A 416 14.83 -0.71 -12.04
C ILE A 416 14.78 0.46 -13.03
N ILE A 417 14.96 1.68 -12.54
CA ILE A 417 15.08 2.89 -13.36
C ILE A 417 16.51 2.98 -13.89
N GLU A 418 16.66 3.07 -15.21
CA GLU A 418 17.94 3.19 -15.90
C GLU A 418 18.26 4.65 -16.27
N ARG A 419 17.24 5.42 -16.68
CA ARG A 419 17.41 6.81 -17.13
C ARG A 419 16.21 7.68 -16.75
N ILE A 420 16.49 8.94 -16.45
CA ILE A 420 15.48 10.00 -16.26
C ILE A 420 15.88 11.19 -17.11
N ASP A 421 14.99 11.67 -17.96
CA ASP A 421 15.24 12.78 -18.89
C ASP A 421 16.50 12.53 -19.76
N GLY A 422 16.66 11.27 -20.23
CA GLY A 422 17.82 10.82 -21.00
C GLY A 422 19.13 10.69 -20.21
N LYS A 423 19.20 11.12 -18.95
CA LYS A 423 20.39 11.01 -18.09
C LYS A 423 20.42 9.66 -17.38
N PRO A 424 21.55 8.92 -17.40
CA PRO A 424 21.65 7.63 -16.72
C PRO A 424 21.58 7.77 -15.21
N VAL A 425 20.96 6.80 -14.55
CA VAL A 425 20.80 6.74 -13.10
C VAL A 425 21.21 5.35 -12.63
N SER A 426 22.40 5.24 -12.02
CA SER A 426 22.94 3.94 -11.56
C SER A 426 22.78 3.71 -10.06
N ASN A 427 22.47 4.77 -9.31
CA ASN A 427 22.26 4.74 -7.87
C ASN A 427 21.36 5.91 -7.44
N ILE A 428 20.90 5.91 -6.20
CA ILE A 428 20.00 6.95 -5.67
C ILE A 428 20.62 8.36 -5.63
N SER A 429 21.95 8.49 -5.57
CA SER A 429 22.58 9.80 -5.61
C SER A 429 22.44 10.41 -7.00
N ASP A 430 22.63 9.61 -8.05
CA ASP A 430 22.33 10.01 -9.43
C ASP A 430 20.86 10.39 -9.58
N PHE A 431 19.95 9.60 -8.99
CA PHE A 431 18.51 9.88 -9.03
C PHE A 431 18.19 11.24 -8.45
N VAL A 432 18.67 11.53 -7.23
CA VAL A 432 18.46 12.80 -6.54
C VAL A 432 19.04 13.95 -7.37
N ASN A 433 20.27 13.81 -7.87
CA ASN A 433 20.94 14.85 -8.65
C ASN A 433 20.23 15.13 -9.97
N VAL A 434 19.75 14.11 -10.67
CA VAL A 434 18.97 14.28 -11.90
C VAL A 434 17.64 14.97 -11.59
N MET A 435 16.88 14.50 -10.61
CA MET A 435 15.58 15.05 -10.23
C MET A 435 15.65 16.52 -9.81
N LYS A 436 16.71 16.93 -9.10
CA LYS A 436 16.95 18.35 -8.75
C LYS A 436 17.04 19.26 -9.97
N THR A 437 17.62 18.77 -11.07
CA THR A 437 17.84 19.57 -12.28
C THR A 437 16.58 19.73 -13.12
N ILE A 438 15.58 18.88 -12.94
CA ILE A 438 14.36 18.88 -13.74
C ILE A 438 13.42 19.97 -13.19
N PRO A 439 13.01 20.95 -14.02
CA PRO A 439 12.08 21.99 -13.61
C PRO A 439 10.77 21.42 -13.10
N ASP A 440 10.20 22.08 -12.10
CA ASP A 440 8.86 21.78 -11.60
C ASP A 440 7.80 21.81 -12.74
N HIS A 441 6.78 20.95 -12.63
CA HIS A 441 5.75 20.67 -13.64
C HIS A 441 6.23 20.15 -15.01
N SER A 442 7.49 19.71 -15.12
CA SER A 442 8.01 19.09 -16.35
C SER A 442 7.44 17.70 -16.58
N GLN A 443 7.35 17.31 -17.85
CA GLN A 443 7.10 15.94 -18.29
C GLN A 443 8.37 15.39 -18.92
N VAL A 444 8.95 14.35 -18.34
CA VAL A 444 10.23 13.79 -18.79
C VAL A 444 10.11 12.28 -19.05
N PRO A 445 10.84 11.73 -20.04
CA PRO A 445 10.89 10.29 -20.24
C PRO A 445 11.67 9.62 -19.10
N VAL A 446 11.18 8.46 -18.67
CA VAL A 446 11.84 7.56 -17.73
C VAL A 446 11.93 6.18 -18.36
N ASP A 447 13.15 5.67 -18.46
CA ASP A 447 13.46 4.36 -18.98
C ASP A 447 13.66 3.39 -17.82
N PHE A 448 12.98 2.25 -17.87
CA PHE A 448 13.04 1.23 -16.84
C PHE A 448 12.74 -0.17 -17.40
N PHE A 449 13.01 -1.20 -16.60
CA PHE A 449 12.55 -2.57 -16.85
C PHE A 449 12.10 -3.22 -15.55
N SER A 450 11.15 -4.15 -15.66
CA SER A 450 10.66 -4.91 -14.50
C SER A 450 11.61 -6.04 -14.16
N ILE A 451 11.88 -6.27 -12.87
CA ILE A 451 12.67 -7.44 -12.44
C ILE A 451 11.93 -8.77 -12.68
N ALA A 452 10.60 -8.72 -12.86
CA ALA A 452 9.79 -9.87 -13.24
C ALA A 452 9.83 -10.16 -14.76
N ASN A 453 10.26 -9.20 -15.58
CA ASN A 453 10.46 -9.36 -17.03
C ASN A 453 11.64 -8.50 -17.52
N ILE A 454 12.86 -9.00 -17.31
CA ILE A 454 14.10 -8.26 -17.60
C ILE A 454 14.37 -8.02 -19.10
N HIS A 455 13.62 -8.70 -19.98
CA HIS A 455 13.79 -8.59 -21.43
C HIS A 455 12.96 -7.46 -22.04
N GLU A 456 12.01 -6.89 -21.29
CA GLU A 456 11.13 -5.83 -21.74
C GLU A 456 11.54 -4.48 -21.13
N ARG A 457 12.20 -3.65 -21.93
CA ARG A 457 12.45 -2.24 -21.57
C ARG A 457 11.27 -1.38 -21.96
N GLN A 458 10.91 -0.49 -21.05
CA GLN A 458 9.78 0.41 -21.21
C GLN A 458 10.23 1.85 -20.99
N THR A 459 9.66 2.76 -21.77
CA THR A 459 9.77 4.20 -21.55
C THR A 459 8.40 4.74 -21.23
N HIS A 460 8.30 5.54 -20.18
CA HIS A 460 7.07 6.24 -19.84
C HIS A 460 7.34 7.68 -19.43
N THR A 461 6.31 8.52 -19.51
CA THR A 461 6.42 9.91 -19.09
C THR A 461 6.21 10.03 -17.58
N LEU A 462 7.21 10.57 -16.87
CA LEU A 462 7.09 11.01 -15.49
C LEU A 462 6.67 12.48 -15.48
N PHE A 463 5.60 12.78 -14.73
CA PHE A 463 5.26 14.15 -14.36
C PHE A 463 6.03 14.52 -13.10
N VAL A 464 6.76 15.62 -13.14
CA VAL A 464 7.57 16.12 -12.02
C VAL A 464 6.81 17.23 -11.31
N GLU A 465 6.70 17.13 -9.99
CA GLU A 465 5.99 18.09 -9.15
C GLU A 465 6.72 18.15 -7.81
N HIS A 466 7.33 19.29 -7.49
CA HIS A 466 8.22 19.42 -6.33
C HIS A 466 7.54 20.11 -5.14
N GLN A 467 6.38 20.75 -5.30
CA GLN A 467 5.74 21.55 -4.26
C GLN A 467 4.96 20.70 -3.26
N TRP A 468 4.15 19.76 -3.76
CA TRP A 468 3.47 18.76 -2.94
C TRP A 468 4.41 17.64 -2.53
N GLN A 469 5.27 17.21 -3.46
CA GLN A 469 6.06 15.98 -3.29
C GLN A 469 7.50 16.32 -2.91
N LYS A 470 7.68 16.76 -1.65
CA LYS A 470 9.01 17.07 -1.10
C LYS A 470 9.87 15.80 -1.06
N MET A 471 11.06 15.85 -1.65
CA MET A 471 12.00 14.74 -1.60
C MET A 471 12.77 14.72 -0.28
N LYS A 472 12.92 13.53 0.29
CA LYS A 472 13.71 13.28 1.50
C LYS A 472 14.65 12.10 1.26
N VAL A 473 15.86 12.20 1.78
CA VAL A 473 16.82 11.09 1.80
C VAL A 473 16.90 10.57 3.22
N TYR A 474 16.72 9.28 3.39
CA TYR A 474 16.87 8.61 4.68
C TYR A 474 18.13 7.76 4.66
N THR A 475 18.98 7.90 5.67
CA THR A 475 20.23 7.14 5.83
C THR A 475 20.19 6.34 7.12
N ARG A 476 20.51 5.05 7.04
CA ARG A 476 20.53 4.14 8.18
C ARG A 476 21.54 4.60 9.23
N ASN A 477 21.11 4.67 10.49
CA ASN A 477 21.97 4.97 11.64
C ASN A 477 21.90 3.82 12.66
N ASP A 478 22.88 2.92 12.59
CA ASP A 478 22.90 1.72 13.42
C ASP A 478 23.23 2.03 14.91
N ASN A 479 23.70 3.24 15.24
CA ASN A 479 23.91 3.65 16.64
C ASN A 479 22.59 3.99 17.34
N THR A 480 21.73 4.76 16.66
CA THR A 480 20.43 5.18 17.18
C THR A 480 19.34 4.13 16.94
N GLY A 481 19.52 3.26 15.94
CA GLY A 481 18.52 2.32 15.44
C GLY A 481 17.47 2.95 14.52
N TYR A 482 17.58 4.26 14.26
CA TYR A 482 16.70 5.02 13.38
C TYR A 482 17.36 5.29 12.03
N TRP A 483 16.57 5.82 11.09
CA TRP A 483 17.07 6.32 9.82
C TRP A 483 17.03 7.85 9.83
N ASP A 484 18.18 8.48 9.69
CA ASP A 484 18.33 9.94 9.71
C ASP A 484 17.77 10.53 8.42
N CYS A 485 16.93 11.55 8.55
CA CYS A 485 16.23 12.19 7.45
C CYS A 485 16.87 13.51 7.05
N GLU A 486 17.20 13.66 5.77
CA GLU A 486 17.61 14.91 5.14
C GLU A 486 16.54 15.38 4.15
N ARG A 487 16.11 16.65 4.24
CA ARG A 487 15.15 17.24 3.30
C ARG A 487 15.88 17.89 2.14
N ILE A 488 15.48 17.54 0.92
CA ILE A 488 15.97 18.19 -0.30
C ILE A 488 15.10 19.42 -0.59
N THR A 489 15.74 20.55 -0.90
CA THR A 489 15.04 21.84 -1.11
C THR A 489 15.53 22.62 -2.33
N ASP A 490 16.64 22.21 -2.93
CA ASP A 490 17.33 22.84 -4.05
C ASP A 490 16.83 22.31 -5.41
N PHE A 491 15.54 22.49 -5.67
CA PHE A 491 14.92 22.12 -6.95
C PHE A 491 14.94 23.25 -7.97
N THR A 492 15.10 22.91 -9.24
CA THR A 492 14.88 23.84 -10.35
C THR A 492 13.41 24.29 -10.37
N LYS A 493 13.19 25.60 -10.33
CA LYS A 493 11.84 26.20 -10.40
C LYS A 493 11.15 25.87 -11.73
N ALA A 494 9.81 25.95 -11.73
CA ALA A 494 9.00 25.81 -12.94
C ALA A 494 9.49 26.77 -14.04
N ARG A 495 9.53 26.27 -15.28
CA ARG A 495 9.79 27.11 -16.46
C ARG A 495 8.54 27.92 -16.79
N GLU A 496 8.72 29.12 -17.33
CA GLU A 496 7.60 29.86 -17.93
C GLU A 496 7.02 29.06 -19.10
N ILE A 497 5.70 28.93 -19.11
CA ILE A 497 4.98 28.19 -20.15
C ILE A 497 4.94 29.07 -21.40
N SER A 498 5.73 28.68 -22.39
CA SER A 498 5.67 29.33 -23.71
C SER A 498 4.44 28.83 -24.47
N PRO A 499 3.66 29.72 -25.13
CA PRO A 499 2.52 29.29 -25.92
C PRO A 499 2.97 28.37 -27.06
N VAL A 500 2.31 27.21 -27.20
CA VAL A 500 2.58 26.25 -28.28
C VAL A 500 1.38 26.20 -29.22
N ASP A 501 1.63 26.41 -30.51
CA ASP A 501 0.63 26.28 -31.56
C ASP A 501 0.30 24.79 -31.77
N ALA A 502 -0.92 24.38 -31.39
CA ALA A 502 -1.40 23.02 -31.51
C ALA A 502 -2.33 22.88 -32.72
N LYS A 503 -2.18 21.78 -33.49
CA LYS A 503 -3.02 21.48 -34.65
C LYS A 503 -3.93 20.29 -34.33
N PHE A 504 -5.24 20.50 -34.40
CA PHE A 504 -6.21 19.44 -34.17
C PHE A 504 -6.11 18.34 -35.24
N PRO A 505 -6.17 17.06 -34.84
CA PRO A 505 -6.18 15.95 -35.78
C PRO A 505 -7.44 15.99 -36.65
N VAL A 506 -7.33 15.45 -37.87
CA VAL A 506 -8.50 15.27 -38.74
C VAL A 506 -9.34 14.12 -38.18
N MET A 507 -10.66 14.33 -38.09
CA MET A 507 -11.60 13.33 -37.61
C MET A 507 -11.57 12.10 -38.53
N LEU A 508 -11.58 10.90 -37.94
CA LEU A 508 -11.37 9.65 -38.69
C LEU A 508 -12.54 9.30 -39.63
N ASN A 509 -13.74 9.83 -39.41
CA ASN A 509 -14.91 9.57 -40.24
C ASN A 509 -15.61 10.85 -40.73
N ASN A 510 -16.03 10.84 -42.00
CA ASN A 510 -16.57 12.02 -42.71
C ASN A 510 -18.08 12.28 -42.48
N ASN A 511 -18.77 11.49 -41.65
CA ASN A 511 -20.23 11.60 -41.44
C ASN A 511 -20.62 12.60 -40.34
N ALA A 512 -19.65 13.31 -39.74
CA ALA A 512 -19.85 14.12 -38.55
C ALA A 512 -20.51 15.51 -38.77
N GLY A 513 -20.92 15.84 -40.01
CA GLY A 513 -21.64 17.09 -40.31
C GLY A 513 -21.06 18.34 -39.64
N LYS A 514 -21.90 19.12 -38.95
CA LYS A 514 -21.44 20.26 -38.13
C LYS A 514 -21.01 19.83 -36.71
N ALA A 515 -21.38 18.65 -36.22
CA ALA A 515 -20.89 18.11 -34.95
C ALA A 515 -19.37 17.92 -34.94
N ALA A 516 -18.73 17.77 -36.11
CA ALA A 516 -17.28 17.81 -36.26
C ALA A 516 -16.62 19.04 -35.61
N LYS A 517 -17.32 20.18 -35.51
CA LYS A 517 -16.82 21.39 -34.83
C LYS A 517 -16.53 21.18 -33.35
N VAL A 518 -17.27 20.29 -32.69
CA VAL A 518 -17.11 19.95 -31.26
C VAL A 518 -15.73 19.35 -30.99
N SER A 519 -15.11 18.69 -31.98
CA SER A 519 -13.73 18.17 -31.84
C SER A 519 -12.71 19.23 -31.44
N ARG A 520 -12.91 20.49 -31.87
CA ARG A 520 -12.07 21.64 -31.53
C ARG A 520 -12.40 22.25 -30.17
N SER A 521 -13.41 21.76 -29.49
CA SER A 521 -13.82 22.18 -28.14
C SER A 521 -13.49 21.14 -27.08
N ILE A 522 -12.79 20.07 -27.45
CA ILE A 522 -12.45 18.95 -26.57
C ILE A 522 -10.98 19.04 -26.16
N ALA A 523 -10.71 18.80 -24.87
CA ALA A 523 -9.37 18.68 -24.32
C ALA A 523 -9.28 17.45 -23.40
N MET A 524 -8.13 16.78 -23.38
CA MET A 524 -7.87 15.72 -22.40
C MET A 524 -7.54 16.38 -21.06
N VAL A 525 -8.20 15.94 -19.99
CA VAL A 525 -7.94 16.40 -18.62
C VAL A 525 -7.21 15.29 -17.89
N ARG A 526 -6.08 15.62 -17.28
CA ARG A 526 -5.37 14.75 -16.34
C ARG A 526 -5.26 15.47 -15.01
N CYS A 527 -5.56 14.77 -13.92
CA CYS A 527 -5.64 15.33 -12.59
C CYS A 527 -4.81 14.52 -11.62
N MET A 528 -3.80 15.16 -11.03
CA MET A 528 -2.98 14.57 -9.96
C MET A 528 -3.67 14.76 -8.61
N ILE A 529 -3.66 13.74 -7.76
CA ILE A 529 -4.23 13.78 -6.41
C ILE A 529 -3.07 13.61 -5.42
N PRO A 530 -2.56 14.68 -4.82
CA PRO A 530 -1.33 14.63 -4.02
C PRO A 530 -1.53 13.98 -2.65
N VAL A 531 -2.77 13.89 -2.16
CA VAL A 531 -3.12 13.30 -0.85
C VAL A 531 -4.40 12.49 -0.98
N GLY A 532 -4.38 11.23 -0.53
CA GLY A 532 -5.57 10.39 -0.49
C GLY A 532 -6.56 10.86 0.59
N ILE A 533 -7.67 11.46 0.16
CA ILE A 533 -8.74 11.97 1.02
C ILE A 533 -10.13 11.69 0.43
N GLU A 534 -11.19 11.93 1.22
CA GLU A 534 -12.60 11.84 0.78
C GLU A 534 -12.98 10.46 0.20
N GLY A 535 -12.24 9.42 0.62
CA GLY A 535 -12.39 8.05 0.17
C GLY A 535 -11.67 7.72 -1.13
N TYR A 536 -10.92 8.67 -1.71
CA TYR A 536 -10.08 8.50 -2.89
C TYR A 536 -8.61 8.26 -2.51
N GLY A 537 -7.92 7.41 -3.28
CA GLY A 537 -6.46 7.26 -3.20
C GLY A 537 -5.72 8.34 -3.99
N GLY A 538 -4.39 8.33 -3.92
CA GLY A 538 -3.51 9.28 -4.62
C GLY A 538 -3.29 9.02 -6.13
N SER A 539 -4.02 8.07 -6.73
CA SER A 539 -3.82 7.73 -8.14
C SER A 539 -4.32 8.83 -9.07
N PRO A 540 -3.54 9.21 -10.10
CA PRO A 540 -3.97 10.19 -11.09
C PRO A 540 -5.25 9.76 -11.80
N LYS A 541 -6.06 10.74 -12.20
CA LYS A 541 -7.30 10.53 -12.94
C LYS A 541 -7.22 11.20 -14.30
N THR A 542 -7.88 10.63 -15.29
CA THR A 542 -7.95 11.15 -16.65
C THR A 542 -9.41 11.20 -17.09
N GLY A 543 -9.78 12.23 -17.86
CA GLY A 543 -11.09 12.35 -18.46
C GLY A 543 -11.11 13.34 -19.60
N LEU A 544 -12.27 13.49 -20.24
CA LEU A 544 -12.46 14.43 -21.34
C LEU A 544 -13.12 15.71 -20.82
N GLY A 545 -12.47 16.83 -21.10
CA GLY A 545 -12.99 18.18 -20.84
C GLY A 545 -13.59 18.80 -22.09
N VAL A 546 -14.62 19.60 -21.90
CA VAL A 546 -15.29 20.37 -22.97
C VAL A 546 -15.17 21.86 -22.66
N VAL A 547 -14.60 22.62 -23.59
CA VAL A 547 -14.47 24.07 -23.50
C VAL A 547 -15.84 24.70 -23.69
N VAL A 548 -16.33 25.39 -22.66
CA VAL A 548 -17.64 26.06 -22.65
C VAL A 548 -17.54 27.59 -22.63
N ASP A 549 -16.33 28.10 -22.43
CA ASP A 549 -15.97 29.51 -22.57
C ASP A 549 -14.48 29.61 -22.91
N ALA A 550 -14.16 29.95 -24.15
CA ALA A 550 -12.77 30.01 -24.61
C ALA A 550 -12.05 31.28 -24.15
N GLU A 551 -12.78 32.38 -23.95
CA GLU A 551 -12.22 33.67 -23.54
C GLU A 551 -11.77 33.66 -22.08
N LYS A 552 -12.55 33.02 -21.21
CA LYS A 552 -12.22 32.83 -19.79
C LYS A 552 -11.45 31.54 -19.53
N GLY A 553 -11.37 30.65 -20.52
CA GLY A 553 -10.70 29.37 -20.43
C GLY A 553 -11.44 28.33 -19.57
N LEU A 554 -12.78 28.34 -19.57
CA LEU A 554 -13.59 27.41 -18.77
C LEU A 554 -13.80 26.09 -19.48
N VAL A 555 -13.52 24.99 -18.76
CA VAL A 555 -13.65 23.62 -19.23
C VAL A 555 -14.51 22.82 -18.27
N VAL A 556 -15.57 22.20 -18.77
CA VAL A 556 -16.39 21.26 -17.97
C VAL A 556 -15.86 19.85 -18.15
N VAL A 557 -15.73 19.13 -17.04
CA VAL A 557 -15.24 17.76 -16.98
C VAL A 557 -16.08 16.95 -15.98
N SER A 558 -16.13 15.63 -16.13
CA SER A 558 -16.76 14.77 -15.12
C SER A 558 -15.99 14.78 -13.79
N GLN A 559 -16.68 14.50 -12.68
CA GLN A 559 -16.00 14.36 -11.38
C GLN A 559 -15.16 13.10 -11.27
N GLN A 560 -15.35 12.12 -12.15
CA GLN A 560 -14.45 10.99 -12.21
C GLN A 560 -13.01 11.44 -12.54
N ALA A 561 -12.85 12.45 -13.39
CA ALA A 561 -11.54 13.01 -13.72
C ALA A 561 -11.01 13.95 -12.63
N VAL A 562 -11.90 14.61 -11.88
CA VAL A 562 -11.54 15.55 -10.81
C VAL A 562 -12.37 15.24 -9.56
N PRO A 563 -11.96 14.22 -8.78
CA PRO A 563 -12.82 13.66 -7.72
C PRO A 563 -12.77 14.44 -6.40
N THR A 564 -11.73 15.24 -6.18
CA THR A 564 -11.54 15.98 -4.94
C THR A 564 -10.99 17.38 -5.21
N SER A 565 -11.15 18.26 -4.23
CA SER A 565 -10.73 19.66 -4.31
C SER A 565 -9.25 19.90 -4.04
N ILE A 566 -8.53 18.88 -3.56
CA ILE A 566 -7.07 18.85 -3.43
C ILE A 566 -6.49 18.12 -4.64
N CYS A 567 -6.26 18.85 -5.73
CA CYS A 567 -5.83 18.25 -6.96
C CYS A 567 -5.11 19.24 -7.86
N GLU A 568 -4.30 18.72 -8.78
CA GLU A 568 -3.63 19.52 -9.81
C GLU A 568 -4.06 19.06 -11.19
N PRO A 569 -5.03 19.76 -11.80
CA PRO A 569 -5.46 19.44 -13.15
C PRO A 569 -4.54 20.08 -14.19
N THR A 570 -4.24 19.30 -15.22
CA THR A 570 -3.62 19.73 -16.48
C THR A 570 -4.58 19.43 -17.62
N ILE A 571 -4.60 20.29 -18.63
CA ILE A 571 -5.35 20.05 -19.86
C ILE A 571 -4.38 19.87 -21.03
N THR A 572 -4.62 18.87 -21.86
CA THR A 572 -3.89 18.62 -23.10
C THR A 572 -4.79 18.94 -24.29
N ILE A 573 -4.41 19.97 -25.03
CA ILE A 573 -5.11 20.47 -26.21
C ILE A 573 -4.50 19.81 -27.45
N ALA A 574 -5.37 19.31 -28.34
CA ALA A 574 -5.00 18.67 -29.60
C ALA A 574 -3.88 17.61 -29.45
N ASN A 575 -3.88 16.88 -28.33
CA ASN A 575 -2.90 15.85 -27.97
C ASN A 575 -1.41 16.28 -28.07
N SER A 576 -1.12 17.59 -28.00
CA SER A 576 0.23 18.11 -28.28
C SER A 576 0.66 19.27 -27.36
N ASN A 577 -0.28 20.01 -26.78
CA ASN A 577 0.04 21.10 -25.85
C ASN A 577 -0.61 20.83 -24.49
N THR A 578 0.18 20.51 -23.46
CA THR A 578 -0.28 20.33 -22.08
C THR A 578 -0.02 21.58 -21.26
N ILE A 579 -1.07 22.13 -20.65
CA ILE A 579 -1.01 23.34 -19.83
C ILE A 579 -1.71 23.11 -18.47
N PRO A 580 -1.29 23.80 -17.40
CA PRO A 580 -1.94 23.71 -16.10
C PRO A 580 -3.33 24.35 -16.14
N ALA A 581 -4.22 23.83 -15.30
CA ALA A 581 -5.55 24.38 -15.05
C ALA A 581 -5.80 24.48 -13.54
N LYS A 582 -6.80 25.27 -13.16
CA LYS A 582 -7.26 25.42 -11.77
C LYS A 582 -8.68 24.91 -11.64
N LEU A 583 -8.97 24.17 -10.57
CA LEU A 583 -10.34 23.82 -10.23
C LEU A 583 -11.10 25.09 -9.80
N ARG A 584 -12.12 25.48 -10.56
CA ARG A 584 -13.00 26.62 -10.23
C ARG A 584 -14.25 26.20 -9.50
N PHE A 585 -14.77 25.01 -9.80
CA PHE A 585 -15.98 24.51 -9.15
C PHE A 585 -16.05 22.99 -9.15
N LEU A 586 -16.46 22.41 -8.03
CA LEU A 586 -16.72 20.98 -7.89
C LEU A 586 -18.16 20.78 -7.41
N HIS A 587 -19.01 20.19 -8.24
CA HIS A 587 -20.45 20.13 -7.93
C HIS A 587 -20.76 19.22 -6.71
N PRO A 588 -21.69 19.56 -5.81
CA PRO A 588 -21.99 18.75 -4.63
C PRO A 588 -22.69 17.40 -4.92
N THR A 589 -23.44 17.23 -6.01
CA THR A 589 -24.22 16.00 -6.25
C THR A 589 -24.26 15.52 -7.70
N GLN A 590 -24.25 16.42 -8.67
CA GLN A 590 -24.11 16.13 -10.10
C GLN A 590 -22.67 15.77 -10.51
N ASN A 591 -22.52 14.99 -11.59
CA ASN A 591 -21.24 14.47 -12.08
C ASN A 591 -20.48 15.46 -12.97
N PHE A 592 -20.19 16.65 -12.46
CA PHE A 592 -19.30 17.59 -13.15
C PHE A 592 -18.46 18.46 -12.21
N ALA A 593 -17.35 18.93 -12.77
CA ALA A 593 -16.47 19.96 -12.26
C ALA A 593 -16.17 20.97 -13.37
N ILE A 594 -15.81 22.19 -12.99
CA ILE A 594 -15.39 23.24 -13.93
C ILE A 594 -13.96 23.63 -13.61
N LEU A 595 -13.10 23.51 -14.60
CA LEU A 595 -11.71 23.91 -14.59
C LEU A 595 -11.51 25.22 -15.34
N GLN A 596 -10.43 25.92 -15.04
CA GLN A 596 -10.00 27.11 -15.77
C GLN A 596 -8.52 27.00 -16.15
N TYR A 597 -8.22 27.12 -17.44
CA TYR A 597 -6.85 27.31 -17.93
C TYR A 597 -6.59 28.79 -18.24
N ASP A 598 -5.33 29.17 -18.41
CA ASP A 598 -4.98 30.50 -18.91
C ASP A 598 -4.96 30.50 -20.45
N PRO A 599 -5.86 31.23 -21.13
CA PRO A 599 -5.90 31.30 -22.59
C PRO A 599 -4.61 31.80 -23.23
N LYS A 600 -3.71 32.46 -22.50
CA LYS A 600 -2.41 32.88 -23.07
C LYS A 600 -1.50 31.69 -23.40
N HIS A 601 -1.68 30.54 -22.76
CA HIS A 601 -0.81 29.38 -22.96
C HIS A 601 -1.18 28.53 -24.19
N ILE A 602 -2.32 28.79 -24.86
CA ILE A 602 -2.78 27.97 -26.01
C ILE A 602 -2.20 28.44 -27.35
N GLY A 603 -1.45 29.54 -27.40
CA GLY A 603 -0.86 30.05 -28.64
C GLY A 603 -1.91 30.39 -29.71
N LYS A 604 -1.64 30.07 -30.97
CA LYS A 604 -2.58 30.19 -32.10
C LYS A 604 -3.39 28.91 -32.33
N SER A 605 -3.52 28.05 -31.32
CA SER A 605 -4.32 26.83 -31.42
C SER A 605 -5.78 27.19 -31.73
N ASP A 606 -6.39 26.46 -32.65
CA ASP A 606 -7.78 26.67 -33.09
C ASP A 606 -8.79 26.03 -32.10
N LEU A 607 -8.59 26.27 -30.81
CA LEU A 607 -9.47 25.78 -29.73
C LEU A 607 -10.72 26.65 -29.70
N CYS A 608 -11.88 26.03 -29.86
CA CYS A 608 -13.18 26.71 -29.85
C CYS A 608 -13.93 26.42 -28.55
N GLN A 609 -14.91 27.25 -28.24
CA GLN A 609 -15.96 26.90 -27.28
C GLN A 609 -17.09 26.17 -27.99
N VAL A 610 -17.78 25.29 -27.26
CA VAL A 610 -19.02 24.67 -27.74
C VAL A 610 -20.23 25.51 -27.35
N ASP A 611 -21.19 25.62 -28.26
CA ASP A 611 -22.50 26.19 -27.95
C ASP A 611 -23.35 25.17 -27.19
N ILE A 612 -24.11 25.61 -26.19
CA ILE A 612 -24.97 24.74 -25.39
C ILE A 612 -26.37 24.72 -26.01
N SER A 613 -26.86 23.54 -26.38
CA SER A 613 -28.18 23.37 -26.95
C SER A 613 -29.27 23.64 -25.91
N SER A 614 -30.25 24.48 -26.26
CA SER A 614 -31.43 24.75 -25.44
C SER A 614 -32.47 23.62 -25.50
N ILE A 615 -32.27 22.63 -26.37
CA ILE A 615 -33.21 21.53 -26.61
C ILE A 615 -32.72 20.29 -25.84
N PRO A 616 -33.43 19.86 -24.78
CA PRO A 616 -33.06 18.65 -24.05
C PRO A 616 -33.40 17.39 -24.84
N LEU A 617 -32.54 16.39 -24.75
CA LEU A 617 -32.72 15.08 -25.39
C LEU A 617 -33.82 14.25 -24.72
N LYS A 618 -34.63 13.58 -25.52
CA LYS A 618 -35.70 12.66 -25.12
C LYS A 618 -35.48 11.26 -25.72
N PRO A 619 -36.06 10.20 -25.14
CA PRO A 619 -36.03 8.88 -25.73
C PRO A 619 -36.60 8.90 -27.16
N GLY A 620 -35.85 8.35 -28.11
CA GLY A 620 -36.14 8.37 -29.54
C GLY A 620 -35.42 9.47 -30.33
N ASP A 621 -34.83 10.47 -29.66
CA ASP A 621 -34.10 11.53 -30.35
C ASP A 621 -32.77 11.01 -30.91
N HIS A 622 -32.48 11.44 -32.14
CA HIS A 622 -31.18 11.24 -32.79
C HIS A 622 -30.16 12.25 -32.27
N THR A 623 -28.92 11.82 -32.10
CA THR A 623 -27.80 12.67 -31.67
C THR A 623 -26.47 12.09 -32.14
N GLN A 624 -25.43 12.92 -32.20
CA GLN A 624 -24.10 12.51 -32.61
C GLN A 624 -23.15 12.57 -31.41
N MET A 625 -22.48 11.47 -31.08
CA MET A 625 -21.46 11.44 -30.02
C MET A 625 -20.09 11.72 -30.60
N VAL A 626 -19.50 12.86 -30.22
CA VAL A 626 -18.11 13.20 -30.50
C VAL A 626 -17.24 12.75 -29.34
N THR A 627 -16.32 11.83 -29.60
CA THR A 627 -15.45 11.21 -28.59
C THR A 627 -14.00 11.21 -29.04
N GLN A 628 -13.08 11.06 -28.09
CA GLN A 628 -11.65 10.96 -28.35
C GLN A 628 -11.08 9.69 -27.70
N SER A 629 -10.24 8.96 -28.43
CA SER A 629 -9.45 7.85 -27.88
C SER A 629 -8.39 8.39 -26.91
N ILE A 630 -7.83 7.51 -26.07
CA ILE A 630 -6.69 7.86 -25.21
C ILE A 630 -5.44 8.27 -26.01
N TYR A 631 -5.39 7.96 -27.30
CA TYR A 631 -4.30 8.33 -28.23
C TYR A 631 -4.59 9.63 -29.00
N GLY A 632 -5.73 10.28 -28.73
CA GLY A 632 -6.10 11.55 -29.34
C GLY A 632 -6.94 11.44 -30.62
N ASP A 633 -7.26 10.23 -31.08
CA ASP A 633 -8.09 10.02 -32.27
C ASP A 633 -9.52 10.47 -32.01
N THR A 634 -10.03 11.36 -32.84
CA THR A 634 -11.40 11.86 -32.67
C THR A 634 -12.35 11.13 -33.62
N LEU A 635 -13.49 10.72 -33.07
CA LEU A 635 -14.53 9.95 -33.75
C LEU A 635 -15.90 10.58 -33.49
N CYS A 636 -16.76 10.50 -34.50
CA CYS A 636 -18.17 10.86 -34.37
C CYS A 636 -19.04 9.62 -34.54
N ILE A 637 -19.96 9.35 -33.63
CA ILE A 637 -20.80 8.16 -33.66
C ILE A 637 -22.26 8.60 -33.66
N ASP A 638 -22.99 8.26 -34.73
CA ASP A 638 -24.44 8.47 -34.79
C ASP A 638 -25.14 7.53 -33.80
N THR A 639 -26.02 8.07 -32.97
CA THR A 639 -26.71 7.30 -31.94
C THR A 639 -28.13 7.81 -31.70
N VAL A 640 -28.88 7.06 -30.92
CA VAL A 640 -30.26 7.38 -30.52
C VAL A 640 -30.37 7.23 -29.01
N VAL A 641 -31.10 8.13 -28.37
CA VAL A 641 -31.41 8.02 -26.94
C VAL A 641 -32.44 6.91 -26.74
N THR A 642 -32.08 5.84 -26.03
CA THR A 642 -32.98 4.70 -25.79
C THR A 642 -33.93 4.95 -24.65
N SER A 643 -33.42 5.56 -23.57
CA SER A 643 -34.18 5.80 -22.36
C SER A 643 -33.55 6.86 -21.49
N THR A 644 -34.37 7.48 -20.66
CA THR A 644 -33.98 8.35 -19.57
C THR A 644 -34.18 7.57 -18.26
N PHE A 645 -33.22 7.58 -17.35
CA PHE A 645 -33.30 6.82 -16.10
C PHE A 645 -32.56 7.53 -14.95
N PRO A 646 -32.97 7.33 -13.69
CA PRO A 646 -32.24 7.83 -12.53
C PRO A 646 -30.92 7.06 -12.37
N MET A 647 -29.81 7.76 -12.27
CA MET A 647 -28.53 7.10 -11.97
C MET A 647 -28.53 6.66 -10.50
N LYS A 648 -28.41 5.35 -10.28
CA LYS A 648 -28.37 4.75 -8.94
C LYS A 648 -26.99 4.16 -8.67
N ILE A 649 -26.25 4.79 -7.77
CA ILE A 649 -24.96 4.32 -7.25
C ILE A 649 -25.16 3.85 -5.81
N ASN A 650 -24.78 2.61 -5.53
CA ASN A 650 -24.91 2.03 -4.20
C ASN A 650 -23.95 2.69 -3.21
N ARG A 651 -24.30 2.62 -1.91
CA ARG A 651 -23.41 3.05 -0.84
C ARG A 651 -22.21 2.10 -0.75
N SER A 652 -21.04 2.65 -0.47
CA SER A 652 -19.80 1.89 -0.26
C SER A 652 -19.50 1.77 1.23
N ASN A 653 -18.91 0.66 1.65
CA ASN A 653 -18.42 0.48 3.02
C ASN A 653 -17.37 1.53 3.41
N PHE A 654 -16.67 2.09 2.41
CA PHE A 654 -15.83 3.27 2.56
C PHE A 654 -16.56 4.44 1.92
N PRO A 655 -17.13 5.39 2.70
CA PRO A 655 -17.89 6.48 2.13
C PRO A 655 -17.09 7.25 1.08
N ARG A 656 -17.64 7.37 -0.12
CA ARG A 656 -17.05 8.08 -1.27
C ARG A 656 -18.09 8.93 -1.94
N TRP A 657 -17.65 9.99 -2.61
CA TRP A 657 -18.58 10.79 -3.38
C TRP A 657 -19.26 9.94 -4.45
N ARG A 658 -20.55 10.18 -4.62
CA ARG A 658 -21.41 9.55 -5.61
C ARG A 658 -22.44 10.55 -6.09
N SER A 659 -22.87 10.37 -7.32
CA SER A 659 -23.98 11.15 -7.85
C SER A 659 -25.30 10.70 -7.22
N ILE A 660 -26.13 11.67 -6.84
CA ILE A 660 -27.48 11.46 -6.30
C ILE A 660 -28.44 12.47 -6.92
N ASN A 661 -29.72 12.10 -7.02
CA ASN A 661 -30.78 12.94 -7.59
C ASN A 661 -30.42 13.45 -9.00
N CYS A 662 -29.91 12.55 -9.84
CA CYS A 662 -29.49 12.89 -11.19
C CYS A 662 -30.17 11.97 -12.20
N GLU A 663 -30.61 12.59 -13.30
CA GLU A 663 -31.19 11.91 -14.44
C GLU A 663 -30.14 11.76 -15.54
N THR A 664 -30.10 10.56 -16.13
CA THR A 664 -29.11 10.20 -17.14
C THR A 664 -29.78 9.57 -18.35
N LEU A 665 -29.10 9.66 -19.48
CA LEU A 665 -29.54 9.14 -20.77
C LEU A 665 -28.76 7.88 -21.13
N ALA A 666 -29.47 6.86 -21.61
CA ALA A 666 -28.90 5.67 -22.23
C ALA A 666 -28.91 5.82 -23.76
N LEU A 667 -27.91 5.23 -24.43
CA LEU A 667 -27.70 5.34 -25.87
C LEU A 667 -27.81 3.97 -26.55
N ASP A 668 -28.32 3.96 -27.79
CA ASP A 668 -28.46 2.76 -28.63
C ASP A 668 -27.17 2.48 -29.40
N THR A 669 -26.05 2.40 -28.70
CA THR A 669 -24.75 2.19 -29.35
C THR A 669 -23.84 1.38 -28.44
N PRO A 670 -23.63 0.09 -28.74
CA PRO A 670 -22.65 -0.74 -28.02
C PRO A 670 -21.24 -0.15 -28.07
N GLN A 671 -20.84 0.42 -29.22
CA GLN A 671 -19.53 1.07 -29.42
C GLN A 671 -19.31 2.26 -28.47
N ALA A 672 -20.38 2.94 -28.02
CA ALA A 672 -20.24 4.04 -27.06
C ALA A 672 -19.72 3.56 -25.69
N LYS A 673 -19.84 2.26 -25.38
CA LYS A 673 -19.28 1.66 -24.16
C LYS A 673 -17.78 1.39 -24.25
N ASP A 674 -17.22 1.33 -25.46
CA ASP A 674 -15.78 1.15 -25.68
C ASP A 674 -15.00 2.45 -25.51
N TYR A 675 -15.69 3.60 -25.53
CA TYR A 675 -15.11 4.92 -25.29
C TYR A 675 -15.49 5.44 -23.91
N LEU A 676 -14.46 5.86 -23.16
CA LEU A 676 -14.62 6.27 -21.76
C LEU A 676 -15.36 7.60 -21.60
N PHE A 677 -15.32 8.48 -22.61
CA PHE A 677 -15.79 9.87 -22.51
C PHE A 677 -16.30 10.41 -23.86
N GLY A 678 -17.18 11.40 -23.87
CA GLY A 678 -17.64 12.05 -25.10
C GLY A 678 -18.65 13.19 -24.90
N VAL A 679 -19.04 13.85 -25.98
CA VAL A 679 -20.04 14.92 -26.02
C VAL A 679 -21.12 14.53 -27.02
N LEU A 680 -22.37 14.54 -26.60
CA LEU A 680 -23.51 14.42 -27.52
C LEU A 680 -23.80 15.80 -28.09
N ALA A 681 -23.97 15.88 -29.40
CA ALA A 681 -24.25 17.12 -30.11
C ALA A 681 -25.38 16.94 -31.12
N ASP A 682 -26.11 18.03 -31.37
CA ASP A 682 -27.10 18.10 -32.42
C ASP A 682 -26.47 18.34 -33.80
N ASP A 683 -27.29 18.31 -34.85
CA ASP A 683 -26.87 18.51 -36.24
C ASP A 683 -26.26 19.89 -36.51
N GLU A 684 -26.43 20.86 -35.60
CA GLU A 684 -25.83 22.19 -35.66
C GLU A 684 -24.45 22.25 -34.98
N GLY A 685 -24.10 21.20 -34.22
CA GLY A 685 -22.87 21.10 -33.44
C GLY A 685 -22.98 21.74 -32.05
N CYS A 686 -24.20 21.97 -31.54
CA CYS A 686 -24.41 22.40 -30.16
C CYS A 686 -24.38 21.18 -29.23
N ALA A 687 -23.70 21.29 -28.10
CA ALA A 687 -23.65 20.23 -27.09
C ALA A 687 -25.04 20.02 -26.45
N GLN A 688 -25.45 18.77 -26.30
CA GLN A 688 -26.71 18.34 -25.70
C GLN A 688 -26.50 17.53 -24.40
N ALA A 689 -25.41 16.76 -24.30
CA ALA A 689 -25.08 15.98 -23.10
C ALA A 689 -23.58 15.63 -23.04
N LEU A 690 -23.10 15.29 -21.84
CA LEU A 690 -21.75 14.76 -21.60
C LEU A 690 -21.82 13.26 -21.36
N TRP A 691 -21.20 12.45 -22.22
CA TRP A 691 -20.98 11.04 -21.97
C TRP A 691 -19.84 10.89 -20.96
N ALA A 692 -20.16 10.40 -19.77
CA ALA A 692 -19.23 10.39 -18.65
C ALA A 692 -19.27 9.09 -17.85
N ALA A 693 -18.12 8.76 -17.26
CA ALA A 693 -17.99 7.73 -16.26
C ALA A 693 -18.56 8.19 -14.91
N TYR A 694 -19.31 7.31 -14.26
CA TYR A 694 -19.82 7.43 -12.91
C TYR A 694 -19.12 6.42 -12.00
N ILE A 695 -18.55 6.92 -10.91
CA ILE A 695 -17.79 6.11 -9.95
C ILE A 695 -18.76 5.20 -9.20
N THR A 696 -18.48 3.90 -9.19
CA THR A 696 -19.30 2.91 -8.46
C THR A 696 -18.67 2.56 -7.11
N ASN A 697 -18.97 1.39 -6.55
CA ASN A 697 -18.52 0.96 -5.22
C ASN A 697 -16.99 0.72 -5.13
N SER A 698 -16.25 0.79 -6.24
CA SER A 698 -14.77 0.68 -6.26
C SER A 698 -14.15 1.63 -7.28
N ASP A 699 -12.88 2.00 -7.09
CA ASP A 699 -12.12 2.85 -8.03
C ASP A 699 -11.83 2.16 -9.38
N LYS A 700 -12.14 0.86 -9.49
CA LYS A 700 -11.87 0.03 -10.67
C LYS A 700 -13.13 -0.25 -11.49
N SER A 701 -14.30 0.21 -11.06
CA SER A 701 -15.57 -0.06 -11.73
C SER A 701 -16.34 1.24 -11.97
N TYR A 702 -16.74 1.44 -13.22
CA TYR A 702 -17.46 2.63 -13.68
C TYR A 702 -18.76 2.22 -14.37
N SER A 703 -19.80 3.03 -14.18
CA SER A 703 -21.01 3.01 -15.00
C SER A 703 -20.94 4.18 -15.97
N TYR A 704 -21.33 4.00 -17.23
CA TYR A 704 -21.29 5.06 -18.24
C TYR A 704 -22.71 5.46 -18.61
N ALA A 705 -22.97 6.77 -18.64
CA ALA A 705 -24.23 7.33 -19.07
C ALA A 705 -24.04 8.78 -19.53
N ALA A 706 -24.98 9.29 -20.31
CA ALA A 706 -24.97 10.69 -20.73
C ALA A 706 -25.67 11.57 -19.67
N MET A 707 -24.96 12.58 -19.19
CA MET A 707 -25.48 13.64 -18.32
C MET A 707 -25.98 14.80 -19.20
N PRO A 708 -27.26 15.21 -19.11
CA PRO A 708 -27.75 16.37 -19.85
C PRO A 708 -26.89 17.61 -19.60
N ILE A 709 -26.51 18.32 -20.67
CA ILE A 709 -25.58 19.45 -20.56
C ILE A 709 -26.22 20.62 -19.80
N GLN A 710 -27.55 20.73 -19.82
CA GLN A 710 -28.29 21.84 -19.21
C GLN A 710 -28.07 21.91 -17.69
N ALA A 711 -27.71 20.80 -17.05
CA ALA A 711 -27.38 20.74 -15.63
C ALA A 711 -26.20 21.65 -15.23
N ILE A 712 -25.33 22.05 -16.17
CA ILE A 712 -24.17 22.91 -15.89
C ILE A 712 -24.49 24.40 -15.99
N VAL A 713 -25.54 24.76 -16.74
CA VAL A 713 -25.83 26.16 -17.13
C VAL A 713 -25.98 27.10 -15.92
N PRO A 714 -26.71 26.75 -14.85
CA PRO A 714 -26.85 27.65 -13.69
C PRO A 714 -25.52 28.05 -13.05
N VAL A 715 -24.58 27.10 -12.98
CA VAL A 715 -23.24 27.33 -12.42
C VAL A 715 -22.35 28.06 -13.44
N LEU A 716 -22.43 27.68 -14.71
CA LEU A 716 -21.67 28.30 -15.78
C LEU A 716 -22.00 29.79 -15.91
N ASP A 717 -23.28 30.16 -15.83
CA ASP A 717 -23.71 31.55 -15.91
C ASP A 717 -23.17 32.40 -14.75
N MET A 718 -23.11 31.83 -13.54
CA MET A 718 -22.47 32.49 -12.38
C MET A 718 -20.99 32.75 -12.67
N LEU A 719 -20.25 31.73 -13.13
CA LEU A 719 -18.82 31.87 -13.45
C LEU A 719 -18.57 32.83 -14.62
N LYS A 720 -19.44 32.86 -15.62
CA LYS A 720 -19.39 33.82 -16.73
C LYS A 720 -19.59 35.26 -16.25
N ARG A 721 -20.32 35.47 -15.14
CA ARG A 721 -20.46 36.78 -14.46
C ARG A 721 -19.38 37.06 -13.41
N ASP A 722 -18.34 36.21 -13.30
CA ASP A 722 -17.29 36.28 -12.27
C ASP A 722 -17.83 36.18 -10.83
N GLU A 723 -18.99 35.54 -10.66
CA GLU A 723 -19.58 35.20 -9.37
C GLU A 723 -19.03 33.85 -8.88
N GLU A 724 -18.70 33.75 -7.59
CA GLU A 724 -18.32 32.49 -6.98
C GLU A 724 -19.57 31.60 -6.77
N PRO A 725 -19.68 30.41 -7.40
CA PRO A 725 -20.90 29.61 -7.31
C PRO A 725 -21.12 29.07 -5.89
N ARG A 726 -22.14 29.58 -5.20
CA ARG A 726 -22.55 29.14 -3.85
C ARG A 726 -23.91 28.47 -3.88
N LEU A 727 -23.91 27.20 -4.23
CA LEU A 727 -25.15 26.42 -4.32
C LEU A 727 -25.70 26.12 -2.93
N ARG A 728 -27.03 26.20 -2.78
CA ARG A 728 -27.74 25.69 -1.60
C ARG A 728 -28.47 24.40 -1.94
N SER A 729 -28.71 23.52 -0.98
CA SER A 729 -29.49 22.29 -1.21
C SER A 729 -30.19 21.81 0.06
N LEU A 730 -31.28 21.07 -0.13
CA LEU A 730 -31.95 20.33 0.95
C LEU A 730 -31.09 19.17 1.48
N ASN A 731 -30.03 18.76 0.77
CA ASN A 731 -29.14 17.65 1.11
C ASN A 731 -29.89 16.34 1.43
N ILE A 732 -30.87 16.01 0.58
CA ILE A 732 -31.65 14.77 0.65
C ILE A 732 -31.29 13.85 -0.51
N GLU A 733 -31.43 12.55 -0.29
CA GLU A 733 -31.35 11.52 -1.34
C GLU A 733 -32.75 11.01 -1.67
N LEU A 734 -33.10 10.99 -2.95
CA LEU A 734 -34.40 10.63 -3.46
C LEU A 734 -34.34 9.35 -4.29
N VAL A 735 -35.40 8.55 -4.21
CA VAL A 735 -35.68 7.45 -5.14
C VAL A 735 -37.06 7.62 -5.74
N MET A 736 -37.23 7.17 -6.98
CA MET A 736 -38.54 7.13 -7.61
C MET A 736 -39.45 6.11 -6.91
N THR A 737 -40.70 6.48 -6.68
CA THR A 737 -41.77 5.65 -6.13
C THR A 737 -42.96 5.68 -7.09
N SER A 738 -43.63 4.54 -7.28
CA SER A 738 -44.80 4.51 -8.18
C SER A 738 -46.00 5.24 -7.57
N LEU A 739 -46.92 5.73 -8.40
CA LEU A 739 -48.18 6.33 -7.91
C LEU A 739 -48.99 5.34 -7.07
N ALA A 740 -49.00 4.05 -7.44
CA ALA A 740 -49.64 3.01 -6.64
C ALA A 740 -49.03 2.90 -5.24
N GLN A 741 -47.71 2.99 -5.11
CA GLN A 741 -47.04 3.03 -3.80
C GLN A 741 -47.38 4.30 -3.02
N ALA A 742 -47.50 5.46 -3.70
CA ALA A 742 -47.91 6.71 -3.05
C ALA A 742 -49.36 6.65 -2.54
N VAL A 743 -50.29 6.08 -3.31
CA VAL A 743 -51.69 5.84 -2.89
C VAL A 743 -51.73 4.89 -1.69
N ASN A 744 -50.97 3.79 -1.72
CA ASN A 744 -50.85 2.88 -0.58
C ASN A 744 -50.24 3.57 0.66
N ALA A 745 -49.37 4.56 0.44
CA ALA A 745 -48.81 5.42 1.48
C ALA A 745 -49.76 6.54 1.94
N GLY A 746 -50.96 6.65 1.38
CA GLY A 746 -52.04 7.56 1.80
C GLY A 746 -52.26 8.79 0.92
N LEU A 747 -51.75 8.83 -0.31
CA LEU A 747 -52.06 9.90 -1.27
C LEU A 747 -53.55 9.87 -1.62
N SER A 748 -54.24 11.00 -1.48
CA SER A 748 -55.67 11.07 -1.81
C SER A 748 -55.93 10.95 -3.32
N HIS A 749 -57.09 10.40 -3.70
CA HIS A 749 -57.49 10.32 -5.11
C HIS A 749 -57.52 11.69 -5.79
N LYS A 750 -57.98 12.73 -5.07
CA LYS A 750 -57.97 14.10 -5.58
C LYS A 750 -56.55 14.58 -5.91
N ARG A 751 -55.57 14.34 -5.02
CA ARG A 751 -54.17 14.68 -5.29
C ARG A 751 -53.58 13.87 -6.44
N LEU A 752 -53.94 12.60 -6.55
CA LEU A 752 -53.52 11.76 -7.66
C LEU A 752 -53.99 12.33 -9.00
N GLU A 753 -55.27 12.73 -9.09
CA GLU A 753 -55.84 13.37 -10.28
C GLU A 753 -55.15 14.70 -10.59
N GLU A 754 -54.97 15.59 -9.60
CA GLU A 754 -54.23 16.85 -9.75
C GLU A 754 -52.79 16.60 -10.26
N TYR A 755 -52.12 15.59 -9.71
CA TYR A 755 -50.77 15.22 -10.12
C TYR A 755 -50.75 14.65 -11.54
N GLN A 756 -51.75 13.88 -11.97
CA GLN A 756 -51.79 13.30 -13.32
C GLN A 756 -52.16 14.33 -14.41
N GLN A 757 -52.84 15.42 -14.05
CA GLN A 757 -53.24 16.46 -15.00
C GLN A 757 -52.10 17.40 -15.43
N THR A 758 -51.02 17.48 -14.65
CA THR A 758 -49.83 18.25 -15.05
C THR A 758 -49.04 17.53 -16.14
N GLU A 759 -48.62 18.25 -17.19
CA GLU A 759 -47.83 17.71 -18.29
C GLU A 759 -46.51 17.10 -17.78
N SER A 760 -46.35 15.78 -17.91
CA SER A 760 -45.11 15.07 -17.62
C SER A 760 -45.07 13.74 -18.36
N SER A 761 -43.90 13.33 -18.81
CA SER A 761 -43.68 12.03 -19.47
C SER A 761 -43.63 10.85 -18.49
N ARG A 762 -43.64 11.09 -17.16
CA ARG A 762 -43.53 10.03 -16.14
C ARG A 762 -44.57 10.14 -15.02
N ASN A 763 -45.13 8.99 -14.67
CA ASN A 763 -46.07 8.79 -13.56
C ASN A 763 -45.37 8.23 -12.32
N VAL A 764 -44.40 8.98 -11.80
CA VAL A 764 -43.65 8.64 -10.58
C VAL A 764 -43.66 9.81 -9.61
N MET A 765 -43.46 9.53 -8.32
CA MET A 765 -43.18 10.53 -7.28
C MET A 765 -41.81 10.24 -6.67
N PHE A 766 -41.32 11.10 -5.78
CA PHE A 766 -40.00 10.96 -5.18
C PHE A 766 -40.09 10.72 -3.68
N ARG A 767 -39.44 9.65 -3.21
CA ARG A 767 -39.36 9.29 -1.79
C ARG A 767 -37.96 9.56 -1.25
N ILE A 768 -37.88 10.14 -0.07
CA ILE A 768 -36.62 10.36 0.65
C ILE A 768 -36.09 9.02 1.18
N VAL A 769 -34.84 8.68 0.87
CA VAL A 769 -34.13 7.49 1.39
C VAL A 769 -32.91 7.83 2.24
N GLY A 770 -32.55 9.11 2.28
CA GLY A 770 -31.48 9.61 3.12
C GLY A 770 -31.62 11.12 3.30
N VAL A 771 -31.28 11.59 4.48
CA VAL A 771 -31.12 13.02 4.77
C VAL A 771 -29.72 13.19 5.34
N GLU A 772 -28.91 14.02 4.70
CA GLU A 772 -27.52 14.24 5.10
C GLU A 772 -27.46 14.75 6.54
N ALA A 773 -26.61 14.14 7.36
CA ALA A 773 -26.40 14.58 8.73
C ALA A 773 -25.89 16.02 8.78
N LEU A 774 -26.27 16.76 9.84
CA LEU A 774 -25.95 18.18 10.06
C LEU A 774 -26.57 19.16 9.04
N SER A 775 -27.31 18.68 8.03
CA SER A 775 -28.06 19.57 7.13
C SER A 775 -29.23 20.25 7.86
N ASN A 776 -29.60 21.45 7.40
CA ASN A 776 -30.77 22.16 7.90
C ASN A 776 -32.08 21.37 7.72
N ALA A 777 -32.13 20.46 6.74
CA ALA A 777 -33.29 19.62 6.47
C ALA A 777 -33.42 18.42 7.44
N SER A 778 -32.33 17.96 8.06
CA SER A 778 -32.29 16.75 8.92
C SER A 778 -33.28 16.79 10.10
N GLY A 779 -33.57 17.99 10.63
CA GLY A 779 -34.56 18.19 11.67
C GLY A 779 -36.01 18.02 11.19
N VAL A 780 -36.29 18.36 9.93
CA VAL A 780 -37.65 18.57 9.40
C VAL A 780 -38.10 17.44 8.47
N LEU A 781 -37.31 17.15 7.43
CA LEU A 781 -37.55 16.06 6.49
C LEU A 781 -37.09 14.73 7.09
N LYS A 782 -37.79 13.64 6.77
CA LYS A 782 -37.50 12.30 7.29
C LYS A 782 -37.39 11.30 6.15
N GLU A 783 -36.61 10.26 6.38
CA GLU A 783 -36.62 9.08 5.51
C GLU A 783 -38.06 8.56 5.36
N LEU A 784 -38.38 8.07 4.17
CA LEU A 784 -39.69 7.58 3.73
C LEU A 784 -40.75 8.64 3.40
N ASP A 785 -40.49 9.93 3.64
CA ASP A 785 -41.36 11.00 3.14
C ASP A 785 -41.46 10.94 1.61
N ILE A 786 -42.67 11.07 1.07
CA ILE A 786 -42.89 11.23 -0.38
C ILE A 786 -43.15 12.70 -0.65
N ILE A 787 -42.34 13.33 -1.49
CA ILE A 787 -42.49 14.74 -1.86
C ILE A 787 -43.65 14.87 -2.84
N ILE A 788 -44.62 15.71 -2.50
CA ILE A 788 -45.78 16.03 -3.35
C ILE A 788 -45.47 17.28 -4.16
N SER A 789 -45.04 18.37 -3.50
CA SER A 789 -44.74 19.64 -4.16
C SER A 789 -43.64 20.43 -3.46
N ILE A 790 -42.98 21.29 -4.23
CA ILE A 790 -41.97 22.26 -3.78
C ILE A 790 -42.41 23.63 -4.29
N ASN A 791 -42.51 24.61 -3.38
CA ASN A 791 -43.07 25.95 -3.63
C ASN A 791 -44.40 25.91 -4.39
N GLY A 792 -45.26 24.96 -4.02
CA GLY A 792 -46.58 24.76 -4.63
C GLY A 792 -46.59 24.05 -5.99
N LYS A 793 -45.42 23.78 -6.60
CA LYS A 793 -45.31 23.04 -7.87
C LYS A 793 -45.09 21.55 -7.62
N PRO A 794 -45.82 20.64 -8.30
CA PRO A 794 -45.57 19.21 -8.20
C PRO A 794 -44.16 18.85 -8.66
N MET A 795 -43.47 17.98 -7.91
CA MET A 795 -42.13 17.50 -8.28
C MET A 795 -42.24 16.30 -9.22
N LYS A 796 -41.87 16.46 -10.49
CA LYS A 796 -42.00 15.47 -11.58
C LYS A 796 -40.67 14.90 -12.06
N ALA A 797 -39.59 15.66 -11.90
CA ALA A 797 -38.25 15.25 -12.25
C ALA A 797 -37.24 15.74 -11.19
N PHE A 798 -35.98 15.31 -11.29
CA PHE A 798 -34.97 15.81 -10.35
C PHE A 798 -34.64 17.29 -10.59
N GLU A 799 -34.80 17.83 -11.80
CA GLU A 799 -34.53 19.25 -12.09
C GLU A 799 -35.49 20.18 -11.33
N ASP A 800 -36.69 19.70 -10.94
CA ASP A 800 -37.61 20.46 -10.08
C ASP A 800 -37.01 20.76 -8.70
N LEU A 801 -35.96 20.03 -8.30
CA LEU A 801 -35.20 20.29 -7.08
C LEU A 801 -34.26 21.49 -7.22
N ASP A 802 -33.87 21.90 -8.44
CA ASP A 802 -32.85 22.93 -8.68
C ASP A 802 -33.24 24.32 -8.16
N VAL A 803 -34.54 24.56 -7.91
CA VAL A 803 -35.03 25.75 -7.20
C VAL A 803 -34.32 25.96 -5.85
N GLN A 804 -33.84 24.89 -5.23
CA GLN A 804 -33.08 24.94 -3.98
C GLN A 804 -31.79 25.77 -4.07
N TYR A 805 -31.15 25.89 -5.24
CA TYR A 805 -29.84 26.52 -5.36
C TYR A 805 -29.84 28.01 -4.98
N THR A 806 -30.97 28.68 -5.16
CA THR A 806 -31.10 30.14 -5.01
C THR A 806 -32.01 30.56 -3.84
N HIS A 807 -32.60 29.61 -3.11
CA HIS A 807 -33.55 29.89 -2.04
C HIS A 807 -33.00 29.44 -0.69
N ASP A 808 -33.05 30.32 0.33
CA ASP A 808 -32.67 29.98 1.71
C ASP A 808 -33.66 29.00 2.38
N GLU A 809 -34.90 29.00 1.92
CA GLU A 809 -36.00 28.22 2.48
C GLU A 809 -37.00 27.85 1.38
N LEU A 810 -37.59 26.65 1.49
CA LEU A 810 -38.57 26.11 0.53
C LEU A 810 -39.83 25.65 1.27
N ASP A 811 -40.98 25.88 0.64
CA ASP A 811 -42.26 25.33 1.10
C ASP A 811 -42.48 23.96 0.46
N ILE A 812 -42.42 22.89 1.25
CA ILE A 812 -42.48 21.50 0.78
C ILE A 812 -43.70 20.82 1.35
N VAL A 813 -44.52 20.21 0.50
CA VAL A 813 -45.60 19.32 0.95
C VAL A 813 -45.13 17.87 0.81
N VAL A 814 -45.15 17.14 1.92
CA VAL A 814 -44.79 15.71 1.94
C VAL A 814 -45.95 14.84 2.41
N LEU A 815 -45.99 13.61 1.92
CA LEU A 815 -46.82 12.55 2.47
C LEU A 815 -46.01 11.74 3.48
N ARG A 816 -46.42 11.79 4.76
CA ARG A 816 -45.78 11.08 5.87
C ARG A 816 -46.85 10.38 6.69
N HIS A 817 -46.70 9.07 6.93
CA HIS A 817 -47.65 8.28 7.72
C HIS A 817 -49.14 8.50 7.29
N LYS A 818 -49.41 8.49 5.98
CA LYS A 818 -50.73 8.73 5.39
C LYS A 818 -51.33 10.14 5.61
N LYS A 819 -50.50 11.13 5.96
CA LYS A 819 -50.92 12.52 6.12
C LYS A 819 -50.08 13.45 5.26
N GLU A 820 -50.73 14.42 4.63
CA GLU A 820 -50.06 15.54 3.97
C GLU A 820 -49.58 16.53 5.04
N LEU A 821 -48.29 16.86 5.00
CA LEU A 821 -47.66 17.83 5.88
C LEU A 821 -47.06 18.94 5.04
N ALA A 822 -47.51 20.18 5.27
CA ALA A 822 -46.85 21.37 4.75
C ALA A 822 -45.68 21.73 5.68
N LEU A 823 -44.47 21.71 5.13
CA LEU A 823 -43.23 21.91 5.85
C LEU A 823 -42.47 23.07 5.24
N LYS A 824 -41.90 23.91 6.11
CA LYS A 824 -41.02 24.99 5.71
C LYS A 824 -39.59 24.56 6.01
N VAL A 825 -38.79 24.36 4.97
CA VAL A 825 -37.49 23.67 5.07
C VAL A 825 -36.39 24.60 4.61
N LYS A 826 -35.46 24.90 5.51
CA LYS A 826 -34.26 25.68 5.19
C LYS A 826 -33.28 24.84 4.36
N THR A 827 -32.74 25.44 3.31
CA THR A 827 -31.66 24.84 2.52
C THR A 827 -30.32 25.05 3.24
N THR A 828 -29.36 24.19 2.93
CA THR A 828 -27.99 24.23 3.47
C THR A 828 -27.05 24.70 2.36
N GLU A 829 -26.17 25.66 2.65
CA GLU A 829 -25.12 26.04 1.71
C GLU A 829 -24.17 24.86 1.49
N CYS A 830 -23.97 24.47 0.23
CA CYS A 830 -23.08 23.40 -0.15
C CYS A 830 -21.64 23.92 -0.22
N SER A 831 -20.98 24.10 0.92
CA SER A 831 -19.53 24.28 0.96
C SER A 831 -18.87 22.91 0.99
N ARG A 832 -18.00 22.63 0.01
CA ARG A 832 -17.73 21.24 -0.39
C ARG A 832 -16.27 20.92 -0.62
N ASN A 833 -15.38 21.61 0.07
CA ASN A 833 -13.96 21.34 -0.03
C ASN A 833 -13.41 21.05 1.34
N THR A 834 -12.70 19.92 1.45
CA THR A 834 -11.69 19.76 2.50
C THR A 834 -10.79 21.01 2.47
N ASP A 835 -10.72 21.69 3.61
CA ASP A 835 -9.96 22.92 3.84
C ASP A 835 -8.80 22.68 4.80
N LYS A 836 -8.86 21.59 5.56
CA LYS A 836 -7.83 21.18 6.51
C LYS A 836 -7.68 19.66 6.57
N ILE A 837 -6.43 19.22 6.55
CA ILE A 837 -6.02 17.83 6.67
C ILE A 837 -4.96 17.75 7.77
N VAL A 838 -5.05 16.75 8.63
CA VAL A 838 -4.07 16.48 9.69
C VAL A 838 -3.49 15.10 9.49
N PHE A 839 -2.16 15.00 9.40
CA PHE A 839 -1.44 13.73 9.42
C PHE A 839 -0.98 13.47 10.85
N TRP A 840 -1.39 12.35 11.42
CA TRP A 840 -1.12 12.00 12.82
C TRP A 840 -0.95 10.49 12.98
N ALA A 841 0.17 10.05 13.55
CA ALA A 841 0.47 8.63 13.81
C ALA A 841 0.36 7.71 12.56
N GLY A 842 0.59 8.27 11.36
CA GLY A 842 0.42 7.58 10.07
C GLY A 842 -1.02 7.47 9.58
N ALA A 843 -1.95 8.18 10.21
CA ALA A 843 -3.31 8.38 9.74
C ALA A 843 -3.49 9.78 9.12
N THR A 844 -4.26 9.84 8.03
CA THR A 844 -4.76 11.07 7.41
C THR A 844 -6.14 11.34 7.97
N ILE A 845 -6.32 12.51 8.58
CA ILE A 845 -7.52 12.91 9.33
C ILE A 845 -8.09 14.18 8.72
N GLN A 846 -9.42 14.25 8.61
CA GLN A 846 -10.14 15.38 8.05
C GLN A 846 -11.52 15.56 8.71
N ALA A 847 -12.23 16.62 8.33
CA ALA A 847 -13.62 16.78 8.76
C ALA A 847 -14.52 15.74 8.07
N PRO A 848 -15.68 15.38 8.65
CA PRO A 848 -16.69 14.56 7.98
C PRO A 848 -17.08 15.17 6.64
N TYR A 849 -16.62 14.55 5.56
CA TYR A 849 -16.88 14.97 4.20
C TYR A 849 -18.26 14.48 3.74
N LYS A 850 -18.78 15.05 2.66
CA LYS A 850 -20.17 14.87 2.25
C LYS A 850 -20.61 13.40 2.13
N ALA A 851 -19.74 12.51 1.63
CA ALA A 851 -20.09 11.11 1.53
C ALA A 851 -20.30 10.42 2.89
N VAL A 852 -19.50 10.79 3.90
CA VAL A 852 -19.70 10.35 5.29
C VAL A 852 -21.03 10.89 5.80
N LEU A 853 -21.28 12.19 5.65
CA LEU A 853 -22.52 12.83 6.12
C LEU A 853 -23.79 12.26 5.46
N GLN A 854 -23.71 11.82 4.20
CA GLN A 854 -24.83 11.21 3.47
C GLN A 854 -25.14 9.78 3.92
N GLN A 855 -24.16 9.09 4.52
CA GLN A 855 -24.29 7.69 4.93
C GLN A 855 -24.41 7.53 6.45
N SER A 856 -24.07 8.56 7.22
CA SER A 856 -24.16 8.59 8.68
C SER A 856 -25.47 9.22 9.15
N ARG A 857 -26.04 8.68 10.23
CA ARG A 857 -27.21 9.27 10.91
C ARG A 857 -26.83 10.31 11.97
N THR A 858 -25.67 10.13 12.57
CA THR A 858 -25.11 11.03 13.58
C THR A 858 -23.65 11.30 13.26
N VAL A 859 -23.14 12.42 13.75
CA VAL A 859 -21.73 12.81 13.58
C VAL A 859 -21.16 12.99 14.98
N PRO A 860 -20.55 11.95 15.56
CA PRO A 860 -20.04 11.97 16.93
C PRO A 860 -18.92 12.99 17.15
N SER A 861 -18.20 13.36 16.09
CA SER A 861 -17.09 14.32 16.10
C SER A 861 -16.82 14.87 14.71
N GLY A 862 -16.32 16.11 14.64
CA GLY A 862 -15.75 16.72 13.44
C GLY A 862 -14.35 16.21 13.08
N VAL A 863 -13.87 15.15 13.72
CA VAL A 863 -12.57 14.51 13.46
C VAL A 863 -12.83 13.12 12.91
N CYS A 864 -12.83 13.00 11.58
CA CYS A 864 -13.02 11.75 10.87
C CYS A 864 -11.73 11.32 10.20
N TYR A 865 -11.39 10.05 10.37
CA TYR A 865 -10.26 9.48 9.69
C TYR A 865 -10.55 9.21 8.19
N ALA A 866 -9.55 9.36 7.32
CA ALA A 866 -9.64 9.12 5.86
C ALA A 866 -8.76 7.96 5.35
N ASN A 867 -7.45 7.93 5.65
CA ASN A 867 -6.52 6.89 5.14
C ASN A 867 -5.31 6.60 6.08
N ILE A 868 -4.89 5.34 6.24
CA ILE A 868 -3.90 4.84 7.21
C ILE A 868 -2.79 4.23 6.37
N CYS A 869 -1.56 4.67 6.63
CA CYS A 869 -0.38 4.02 6.10
C CYS A 869 -0.20 2.65 6.77
N ASN A 870 0.08 1.60 5.98
CA ASN A 870 0.62 0.37 6.53
C ASN A 870 1.96 0.65 7.24
N GLY A 871 2.30 -0.15 8.25
CA GLY A 871 3.51 0.09 9.02
C GLY A 871 3.48 1.34 9.90
N SER A 872 2.30 1.79 10.34
CA SER A 872 2.16 2.97 11.20
C SER A 872 1.65 2.62 12.61
N PRO A 873 1.89 3.49 13.61
CA PRO A 873 1.29 3.31 14.93
C PRO A 873 -0.23 3.26 14.89
N ALA A 874 -0.89 4.09 14.06
CA ALA A 874 -2.34 4.05 13.91
C ALA A 874 -2.83 2.67 13.48
N LYS A 875 -2.15 2.02 12.52
CA LYS A 875 -2.47 0.65 12.08
C LYS A 875 -2.21 -0.38 13.17
N MET A 876 -1.03 -0.33 13.78
CA MET A 876 -0.55 -1.28 14.79
C MET A 876 -1.48 -1.35 16.00
N TYR A 877 -1.96 -0.19 16.49
CA TYR A 877 -2.84 -0.11 17.66
C TYR A 877 -4.34 -0.09 17.30
N GLY A 878 -4.70 -0.51 16.09
CA GLY A 878 -6.08 -0.85 15.75
C GLY A 878 -6.99 0.33 15.40
N LEU A 879 -6.46 1.46 14.92
CA LEU A 879 -7.30 2.47 14.30
C LEU A 879 -7.92 1.86 13.03
N GLN A 880 -9.25 1.84 12.97
CA GLN A 880 -9.99 1.26 11.86
C GLN A 880 -10.57 2.34 10.95
N SER A 881 -10.96 1.95 9.74
CA SER A 881 -11.55 2.87 8.78
C SER A 881 -12.94 3.36 9.20
N ALA A 882 -13.30 4.56 8.74
CA ALA A 882 -14.56 5.22 9.07
C ALA A 882 -14.79 5.42 10.59
N PHE A 883 -13.72 5.78 11.29
CA PHE A 883 -13.69 6.03 12.73
C PHE A 883 -13.71 7.54 13.04
N TRP A 884 -14.55 7.94 13.99
CA TRP A 884 -14.58 9.30 14.53
C TRP A 884 -13.79 9.40 15.81
N ILE A 885 -12.80 10.29 15.87
CA ILE A 885 -12.04 10.56 17.09
C ILE A 885 -12.82 11.58 17.93
N THR A 886 -13.36 11.12 19.05
CA THR A 886 -14.18 11.97 19.93
C THR A 886 -13.38 12.60 21.06
N HIS A 887 -12.35 11.89 21.55
CA HIS A 887 -11.48 12.36 22.62
C HIS A 887 -10.05 11.86 22.44
N VAL A 888 -9.11 12.66 22.91
CA VAL A 888 -7.69 12.32 23.04
C VAL A 888 -7.26 12.63 24.47
N ASN A 889 -6.72 11.64 25.19
CA ASN A 889 -6.35 11.74 26.62
C ASN A 889 -7.47 12.33 27.49
N GLY A 890 -8.72 11.92 27.23
CA GLY A 890 -9.91 12.38 27.94
C GLY A 890 -10.40 13.79 27.56
N LYS A 891 -9.66 14.54 26.75
CA LYS A 891 -10.09 15.85 26.25
C LYS A 891 -10.92 15.66 24.99
N SER A 892 -12.09 16.31 24.94
CA SER A 892 -12.98 16.25 23.77
C SER A 892 -12.33 16.92 22.55
N THR A 893 -12.53 16.33 21.38
CA THR A 893 -12.01 16.80 20.09
C THR A 893 -13.18 16.98 19.11
N PRO A 894 -14.04 17.99 19.28
CA PRO A 894 -15.23 18.19 18.45
C PRO A 894 -14.88 18.61 17.00
N ASP A 895 -13.67 19.12 16.77
CA ASP A 895 -13.20 19.63 15.49
C ASP A 895 -11.68 19.41 15.34
N LEU A 896 -11.15 19.62 14.13
CA LEU A 896 -9.73 19.42 13.80
C LEU A 896 -8.80 20.40 14.55
N ASP A 897 -9.24 21.63 14.81
CA ASP A 897 -8.41 22.63 15.50
C ASP A 897 -8.19 22.25 16.97
N THR A 898 -9.23 21.76 17.63
CA THR A 898 -9.17 21.25 18.99
C THR A 898 -8.38 19.95 19.02
N PHE A 899 -8.56 19.06 18.04
CA PHE A 899 -7.74 17.86 17.90
C PHE A 899 -6.25 18.19 17.83
N GLU A 900 -5.84 19.07 16.90
CA GLU A 900 -4.45 19.51 16.76
C GLU A 900 -3.88 20.09 18.07
N ARG A 901 -4.65 20.94 18.76
CA ARG A 901 -4.24 21.54 20.03
C ARG A 901 -4.01 20.48 21.10
N VAL A 902 -4.86 19.46 21.16
CA VAL A 902 -4.74 18.36 22.13
C VAL A 902 -3.53 17.48 21.80
N VAL A 903 -3.37 17.05 20.54
CA VAL A 903 -2.25 16.18 20.15
C VAL A 903 -0.89 16.89 20.22
N ARG A 904 -0.85 18.23 20.10
CA ARG A 904 0.38 19.02 20.31
C ARG A 904 1.01 18.83 21.69
N SER A 905 0.18 18.51 22.69
CA SER A 905 0.65 18.25 24.06
C SER A 905 1.09 16.81 24.31
N CYS A 906 0.94 15.91 23.33
CA CYS A 906 1.31 14.52 23.46
C CYS A 906 2.83 14.36 23.24
N PRO A 907 3.58 13.78 24.19
CA PRO A 907 5.00 13.51 23.99
C PRO A 907 5.25 12.42 22.94
N ASP A 908 6.41 12.48 22.30
CA ASP A 908 6.90 11.37 21.50
C ASP A 908 7.13 10.11 22.36
N ASN A 909 7.09 8.93 21.75
CA ASN A 909 7.30 7.63 22.41
C ASN A 909 6.38 7.38 23.62
N SER A 910 5.22 8.03 23.66
CA SER A 910 4.23 7.90 24.74
C SER A 910 2.90 7.37 24.22
N TYR A 911 2.16 6.68 25.10
CA TYR A 911 0.82 6.21 24.79
C TYR A 911 -0.21 7.34 24.89
N VAL A 912 -1.00 7.46 23.83
CA VAL A 912 -2.11 8.41 23.73
C VAL A 912 -3.41 7.61 23.71
N ARG A 913 -4.26 7.87 24.71
CA ARG A 913 -5.58 7.24 24.80
C ARG A 913 -6.55 7.94 23.85
N VAL A 914 -7.00 7.22 22.84
CA VAL A 914 -7.98 7.70 21.86
C VAL A 914 -9.33 7.06 22.17
N LYS A 915 -10.36 7.88 22.35
CA LYS A 915 -11.75 7.41 22.37
C LYS A 915 -12.43 7.84 21.11
N GLY A 916 -13.13 6.93 20.47
CA GLY A 916 -13.90 7.26 19.29
C GLY A 916 -15.08 6.34 19.08
N MET A 917 -15.61 6.42 17.87
CA MET A 917 -16.82 5.73 17.46
C MET A 917 -16.59 5.12 16.09
N SER A 918 -16.90 3.83 15.92
CA SER A 918 -16.94 3.20 14.59
C SER A 918 -18.07 3.78 13.75
N PHE A 919 -18.07 3.50 12.45
CA PHE A 919 -19.12 3.95 11.53
C PHE A 919 -20.53 3.47 11.94
N GLU A 920 -20.60 2.27 12.52
CA GLU A 920 -21.80 1.62 13.06
C GLU A 920 -22.19 2.14 14.46
N LEU A 921 -21.57 3.21 14.93
CA LEU A 921 -21.82 3.82 16.25
C LEU A 921 -21.43 2.92 17.44
N THR A 922 -20.41 2.08 17.26
CA THR A 922 -19.83 1.30 18.35
C THR A 922 -18.68 2.08 19.01
N PRO A 923 -18.71 2.35 20.32
CA PRO A 923 -17.64 3.08 20.99
C PRO A 923 -16.38 2.22 21.08
N VAL A 924 -15.22 2.80 20.76
CA VAL A 924 -13.92 2.13 20.83
C VAL A 924 -12.94 3.00 21.62
N VAL A 925 -12.07 2.36 22.39
CA VAL A 925 -10.94 3.00 23.08
C VAL A 925 -9.67 2.30 22.62
N LEU A 926 -8.72 3.09 22.14
CA LEU A 926 -7.41 2.64 21.67
C LEU A 926 -6.32 3.36 22.48
N ASN A 927 -5.16 2.72 22.63
CA ASN A 927 -3.96 3.36 23.15
C ASN A 927 -2.90 3.32 22.05
N ILE A 928 -2.62 4.47 21.45
CA ILE A 928 -1.68 4.58 20.31
C ILE A 928 -0.35 5.12 20.84
N LYS A 929 0.74 4.39 20.61
CA LYS A 929 2.08 4.87 20.95
C LYS A 929 2.63 5.79 19.86
N MET A 930 2.99 7.02 20.23
CA MET A 930 3.47 8.02 19.27
C MET A 930 4.89 7.73 18.79
N CYS A 931 5.17 8.05 17.52
CA CYS A 931 6.50 7.97 16.91
C CYS A 931 6.67 9.12 15.91
N TYR A 932 7.15 10.27 16.39
CA TYR A 932 7.29 11.47 15.57
C TYR A 932 8.47 11.42 14.59
N HIS A 933 9.43 10.50 14.80
CA HIS A 933 10.57 10.34 13.91
C HIS A 933 10.16 9.96 12.48
N TYR A 934 9.26 8.97 12.35
CA TYR A 934 8.73 8.54 11.05
C TYR A 934 7.35 9.15 10.74
N PHE A 935 6.55 9.44 11.77
CA PHE A 935 5.18 9.95 11.63
C PHE A 935 4.98 11.27 12.39
N PRO A 936 5.67 12.36 11.98
CA PRO A 936 5.47 13.67 12.59
C PRO A 936 4.03 14.13 12.42
N THR A 937 3.53 14.88 13.39
CA THR A 937 2.20 15.48 13.27
C THR A 937 2.30 16.73 12.41
N THR A 938 1.63 16.74 11.27
CA THR A 938 1.64 17.85 10.32
C THR A 938 0.21 18.17 9.89
N SER A 939 0.00 19.37 9.36
CA SER A 939 -1.28 19.73 8.75
C SER A 939 -1.12 20.49 7.47
N LEU A 940 -2.11 20.33 6.60
CA LEU A 940 -2.31 21.08 5.38
C LEU A 940 -3.58 21.91 5.54
N VAL A 941 -3.48 23.21 5.29
CA VAL A 941 -4.63 24.12 5.35
C VAL A 941 -4.71 24.87 4.03
N ARG A 942 -5.92 25.01 3.48
CA ARG A 942 -6.18 25.79 2.27
C ARG A 942 -5.77 27.24 2.51
N ASP A 943 -4.95 27.77 1.62
CA ASP A 943 -4.39 29.12 1.71
C ASP A 943 -4.29 29.70 0.30
N SER A 944 -5.18 30.64 -0.05
CA SER A 944 -5.22 31.25 -1.38
C SER A 944 -3.97 32.07 -1.71
N SER A 945 -3.12 32.38 -0.73
CA SER A 945 -1.83 33.05 -0.94
C SER A 945 -0.69 32.09 -1.26
N ALA A 946 -0.86 30.79 -0.99
CA ALA A 946 0.11 29.77 -1.37
C ALA A 946 0.01 29.48 -2.88
N GLU A 947 1.16 29.18 -3.50
CA GLU A 947 1.27 28.97 -4.95
C GLU A 947 0.35 27.84 -5.46
N ASN A 948 0.31 26.73 -4.73
CA ASN A 948 -0.56 25.58 -4.98
C ASN A 948 -1.90 25.64 -4.21
N GLY A 949 -2.21 26.76 -3.54
CA GLY A 949 -3.45 26.96 -2.78
C GLY A 949 -3.48 26.28 -1.40
N TRP A 950 -2.37 25.72 -0.94
CA TRP A 950 -2.28 25.00 0.34
C TRP A 950 -0.99 25.30 1.11
N ARG A 951 -1.11 25.44 2.43
CA ARG A 951 0.02 25.66 3.33
C ARG A 951 0.22 24.48 4.25
N SER A 952 1.42 23.90 4.21
CA SER A 952 1.85 22.87 5.16
C SER A 952 2.42 23.47 6.44
N SER A 953 2.13 22.86 7.59
CA SER A 953 2.73 23.21 8.88
C SER A 953 3.12 21.97 9.67
N VAL A 954 4.25 22.03 10.38
CA VAL A 954 4.66 20.98 11.32
C VAL A 954 4.11 21.34 12.70
N ILE A 955 3.41 20.41 13.33
CA ILE A 955 2.78 20.59 14.65
C ILE A 955 3.63 19.93 15.73
N CYS A 956 4.02 18.68 15.49
CA CYS A 956 4.92 17.91 16.34
C CYS A 956 5.98 17.22 15.49
N GLU A 957 7.24 17.37 15.87
CA GLU A 957 8.38 16.65 15.31
C GLU A 957 9.30 16.22 16.47
N PRO A 958 10.24 15.30 16.24
CA PRO A 958 11.21 14.92 17.27
C PRO A 958 11.90 16.18 17.77
N LYS A 959 11.95 16.37 19.09
CA LYS A 959 12.83 17.40 19.66
C LYS A 959 14.25 17.00 19.28
N ALA A 960 14.98 17.88 18.59
CA ALA A 960 16.40 17.70 18.38
C ALA A 960 17.01 17.41 19.76
N LYS A 961 17.62 16.23 19.94
CA LYS A 961 18.39 15.97 21.15
C LYS A 961 19.48 17.02 21.16
N GLU A 962 19.41 17.97 22.10
CA GLU A 962 20.60 18.69 22.53
C GLU A 962 21.65 17.60 22.78
N GLN A 963 22.74 17.66 22.03
CA GLN A 963 23.96 16.91 22.33
C GLN A 963 24.46 17.40 23.68
N ASN A 964 23.84 16.95 24.77
CA ASN A 964 24.36 17.13 26.10
C ASN A 964 25.52 16.15 26.22
N GLY A 965 26.72 16.66 25.98
CA GLY A 965 27.95 16.00 26.36
C GLY A 965 28.00 15.77 27.86
N CYS A 966 28.25 14.53 28.24
CA CYS A 966 29.14 14.13 29.33
C CYS A 966 29.63 12.73 29.02
#